data_AF-A0A482VT53-F1
#
_entry.id   AF-A0A482VT53-F1
#
_cell.length_a   1.000
_cell.length_b   1.000
_cell.length_c   1.000
_cell.angle_alpha   90.00
_cell.angle_beta   90.00
_cell.angle_gamma   90.00
#
_symmetry.space_group_name_H-M   'P 1'
#
loop_
_entity.id
_entity.type
_entity.pdbx_description
1 polymer ?
#
loop_
_entity_poly.entity_id
_entity_poly.type
_entity_poly.pdbx_seq_one_letter_code
_entity_poly.pdbx_strand_id
1 'polypeptide(L)'
;MKNTLTTLFLGENDITEVPGEAPDHISKPQHGLRQFKSLIWLNLDGNRIYKIHKHSLPLTLQTASISHNLIENFPLEIMASLPHLQWLYLRGNHIRTIPEHTFGRRLWLEKIDLGENYLKSLPRFPFNSSVYIRDLNLAFNDFKTLAAESFAGLQCGRIILSYNVLENVEIRAFEGIQSSLEYLDFDHNNFQQIPYALSQLKSLKYLYLSSNSLSEIPERAFENFCSSLKAVSLSGNRLTRIPAETLQNCSKISHFNIGFNEIYEIGESDFAGWGYNIRSLILGNNRITSLKSQIFADLQELKELSLSFNPLRVIDGSAFAGLEGLESLEVSFGLDRDDLPHEIFKPLTNLKWLSVDNNNFNMVPEFSLDSLAELKYLNVESNKIKTIPVNLLKSSVHSKLKDIRLSNNEITTIQTDTFKSLNSLETILLSNNRIKAIEADSFNDLPALNKLILSDNLISKLQRRAFSNLPSLAKLDLQNNFLSEFSFGYFANMSTPLHLNLSRNQISSCNSDLKILNVAVIDLKYNNIARVPKCLENTALLRRLYLDFNIISSLDHNGFMHLTSLEHLSLQQNNIMIVSRKAFAGLQNLQSLDLSKNLISQLHPGQFANMPRLRVISLSSNSLNYLPKDIFSNTVIEMLDLSYNSFSVVPSLSLSDIGITLRHLRINSNNIEHIDSTTFPDIPYLQHLDLSNNKLTILPDNVFTSLGMLQVLDLSSNPLRANFKELFHYAQSLKHLNLANSGITSTPHLPLPNLVHLNLSRNHIEAINKNSVQELSRLKSFDLSHNQLFEVPSHLWIHLPRLKSLDLSFNPIREIVSDCFYGLQNLQDLNIQGLKFLNRFESKAIQQIRILTSLSMQTWPKIDHFAEQFCNLLSNLHQLRILKIHVVETVLDEQLLCVRNRKIRHLEITGRNLKIIDRDAFIRFGRNPDLVLKITGTDVEELPAGLFSNMYKVSYLTIDLRNNMLSYLSPEIFYGNATTWKNVGTTLISGGLTISENPFRCGCHLAWLGHWLRRWTRESLQSHNAPVETAVRMHDMVKEATCAEVTSGARIPIVQLPPEDMSCHASALSDAPNLNTIPVMFVLIYLMTYHFVLH
;
A
#
# COMPACT_ATOMS: atom_id res chain seq x y z
N MET A 1 -5.79 -10.64 -36.62
CA MET A 1 -4.81 -10.45 -35.52
C MET A 1 -3.35 -10.42 -36.00
N LYS A 2 -2.79 -11.47 -36.63
CA LYS A 2 -1.34 -11.51 -37.00
C LYS A 2 -0.82 -10.30 -37.81
N ASN A 3 -1.67 -9.71 -38.66
CA ASN A 3 -1.31 -8.56 -39.51
C ASN A 3 -1.81 -7.21 -38.99
N THR A 4 -2.51 -7.17 -37.85
CA THR A 4 -3.20 -5.95 -37.36
C THR A 4 -2.81 -5.58 -35.94
N LEU A 5 -2.28 -6.52 -35.16
CA LEU A 5 -1.91 -6.29 -33.77
C LEU A 5 -0.61 -5.49 -33.69
N THR A 6 -0.67 -4.29 -33.10
CA THR A 6 0.46 -3.37 -32.94
C THR A 6 1.08 -3.41 -31.55
N THR A 7 0.28 -3.71 -30.52
CA THR A 7 0.71 -3.81 -29.13
C THR A 7 0.31 -5.17 -28.56
N LEU A 8 1.18 -5.78 -27.76
CA LEU A 8 0.91 -7.06 -27.10
C LEU A 8 1.47 -7.03 -25.67
N PHE A 9 0.57 -7.14 -24.69
CA PHE A 9 0.92 -7.19 -23.27
C PHE A 9 0.77 -8.62 -22.76
N LEU A 10 1.89 -9.24 -22.41
CA LEU A 10 2.01 -10.59 -21.85
C LEU A 10 2.75 -10.57 -20.51
N GLY A 11 2.71 -9.45 -19.78
CA GLY A 11 3.32 -9.35 -18.46
C GLY A 11 2.65 -10.26 -17.43
N GLU A 12 3.38 -10.75 -16.43
CA GLU A 12 2.88 -11.59 -15.33
C GLU A 12 2.13 -12.88 -15.79
N ASN A 13 2.48 -13.42 -16.96
CA ASN A 13 1.84 -14.61 -17.53
C ASN A 13 2.63 -15.91 -17.27
N ASP A 14 3.61 -15.88 -16.36
CA ASP A 14 4.50 -17.01 -16.03
C ASP A 14 5.30 -17.57 -17.22
N ILE A 15 5.64 -16.74 -18.20
CA ILE A 15 6.45 -17.15 -19.35
C ILE A 15 7.89 -17.43 -18.87
N THR A 16 8.41 -18.62 -19.14
CA THR A 16 9.77 -19.03 -18.75
C THR A 16 10.80 -18.87 -19.87
N GLU A 17 10.37 -18.99 -21.11
CA GLU A 17 11.20 -18.80 -22.30
C GLU A 17 10.37 -18.28 -23.45
N VAL A 18 11.01 -17.54 -24.36
CA VAL A 18 10.42 -17.17 -25.65
C VAL A 18 11.04 -18.06 -26.72
N PRO A 19 10.35 -19.14 -27.14
CA PRO A 19 10.91 -20.11 -28.06
C PRO A 19 11.11 -19.51 -29.45
N GLY A 20 12.11 -20.02 -30.17
CA GLY A 20 12.27 -19.77 -31.60
C GLY A 20 11.33 -20.64 -32.44
N GLU A 21 11.28 -20.40 -33.75
CA GLU A 21 10.67 -21.37 -34.68
C GLU A 21 11.50 -22.66 -34.64
N ALA A 22 10.86 -23.80 -34.35
CA ALA A 22 11.52 -25.09 -34.33
C ALA A 22 12.05 -25.40 -35.74
N PRO A 23 13.31 -25.89 -35.89
CA PRO A 23 13.76 -26.46 -37.14
C PRO A 23 12.91 -27.70 -37.43
N ASP A 24 12.49 -27.84 -38.69
CA ASP A 24 11.57 -28.87 -39.16
C ASP A 24 11.91 -30.28 -38.68
N HIS A 25 10.84 -31.06 -38.50
CA HIS A 25 10.75 -32.48 -38.13
C HIS A 25 10.59 -32.76 -36.62
N ILE A 26 9.34 -33.09 -36.28
CA ILE A 26 8.81 -33.74 -35.06
C ILE A 26 8.16 -32.76 -34.08
N SER A 27 6.82 -32.71 -34.18
CA SER A 27 5.80 -32.08 -33.31
C SER A 27 5.33 -30.66 -33.68
N LYS A 28 4.03 -30.42 -33.44
CA LYS A 28 3.13 -29.37 -33.99
C LYS A 28 3.76 -27.95 -34.12
N PRO A 29 3.38 -27.15 -35.14
CA PRO A 29 3.91 -25.80 -35.33
C PRO A 29 3.55 -24.93 -34.11
N GLN A 30 4.50 -24.72 -33.21
CA GLN A 30 4.37 -23.66 -32.21
C GLN A 30 4.56 -22.34 -32.94
N HIS A 31 3.43 -21.70 -33.28
CA HIS A 31 3.42 -20.39 -33.88
C HIS A 31 3.91 -19.34 -32.87
N GLY A 32 5.22 -19.08 -32.84
CA GLY A 32 5.87 -18.11 -31.95
C GLY A 32 5.53 -16.65 -32.26
N LEU A 33 6.11 -15.71 -31.50
CA LEU A 33 5.84 -14.27 -31.63
C LEU A 33 6.32 -13.68 -32.97
N ARG A 34 7.28 -14.31 -33.64
CA ARG A 34 7.84 -13.87 -34.93
C ARG A 34 6.80 -13.67 -36.03
N GLN A 35 5.68 -14.39 -35.98
CA GLN A 35 4.62 -14.35 -37.00
C GLN A 35 3.86 -13.02 -37.07
N PHE A 36 3.94 -12.17 -36.03
CA PHE A 36 3.20 -10.91 -35.99
C PHE A 36 3.88 -9.88 -36.88
N LYS A 37 3.24 -9.53 -38.01
CA LYS A 37 3.84 -8.65 -39.03
C LYS A 37 3.71 -7.16 -38.71
N SER A 38 2.91 -6.78 -37.72
CA SER A 38 2.61 -5.38 -37.39
C SER A 38 2.91 -5.02 -35.93
N LEU A 39 3.47 -5.96 -35.16
CA LEU A 39 3.71 -5.77 -33.73
C LEU A 39 4.91 -4.84 -33.50
N ILE A 40 4.64 -3.66 -32.92
CA ILE A 40 5.65 -2.64 -32.64
C ILE A 40 6.03 -2.58 -31.16
N TRP A 41 5.13 -2.98 -30.24
CA TRP A 41 5.39 -2.98 -28.81
C TRP A 41 4.99 -4.33 -28.21
N LEU A 42 5.98 -4.99 -27.60
CA LEU A 42 5.79 -6.18 -26.79
C LEU A 42 6.18 -5.92 -25.34
N ASN A 43 5.27 -6.24 -24.41
CA ASN A 43 5.54 -6.26 -22.98
C ASN A 43 5.56 -7.71 -22.46
N LEU A 44 6.67 -8.11 -21.86
CA LEU A 44 6.93 -9.40 -21.20
C LEU A 44 7.34 -9.19 -19.74
N ASP A 45 6.96 -8.08 -19.11
CA ASP A 45 7.43 -7.72 -17.78
C ASP A 45 6.89 -8.67 -16.69
N GLY A 46 7.66 -8.89 -15.62
CA GLY A 46 7.18 -9.69 -14.48
C GLY A 46 6.93 -11.16 -14.80
N ASN A 47 7.48 -11.66 -15.90
CA ASN A 47 7.52 -13.08 -16.21
C ASN A 47 8.76 -13.73 -15.56
N ARG A 48 9.13 -14.93 -16.00
CA ARG A 48 10.24 -15.73 -15.46
C ARG A 48 11.23 -16.09 -16.57
N ILE A 49 11.35 -15.19 -17.54
CA ILE A 49 12.12 -15.43 -18.76
C ILE A 49 13.60 -15.47 -18.40
N TYR A 50 14.23 -16.62 -18.57
CA TYR A 50 15.68 -16.77 -18.42
C TYR A 50 16.39 -16.79 -19.78
N LYS A 51 15.65 -17.07 -20.86
CA LYS A 51 16.19 -17.18 -22.22
C LYS A 51 15.21 -16.69 -23.29
N ILE A 52 15.77 -15.97 -24.27
CA ILE A 52 15.07 -15.54 -25.49
C ILE A 52 15.89 -16.05 -26.66
N HIS A 53 15.27 -16.86 -27.52
CA HIS A 53 15.97 -17.48 -28.64
C HIS A 53 16.16 -16.51 -29.80
N LYS A 54 17.25 -16.69 -30.56
CA LYS A 54 17.50 -16.00 -31.83
C LYS A 54 16.28 -16.14 -32.76
N HIS A 55 15.80 -15.02 -33.29
CA HIS A 55 14.63 -14.93 -34.18
C HIS A 55 13.26 -15.28 -33.56
N SER A 56 13.13 -15.31 -32.24
CA SER A 56 11.84 -15.53 -31.58
C SER A 56 10.88 -14.32 -31.67
N LEU A 57 11.44 -13.11 -31.78
CA LEU A 57 10.70 -11.86 -31.80
C LEU A 57 10.45 -11.33 -33.23
N PRO A 58 9.32 -10.67 -33.48
CA PRO A 58 9.00 -10.11 -34.80
C PRO A 58 9.90 -8.92 -35.17
N LEU A 59 10.30 -8.82 -36.44
CA LEU A 59 11.27 -7.83 -36.93
C LEU A 59 10.77 -6.38 -36.91
N THR A 60 9.46 -6.19 -36.80
CA THR A 60 8.80 -4.88 -36.74
C THR A 60 8.83 -4.23 -35.35
N LEU A 61 9.37 -4.93 -34.34
CA LEU A 61 9.40 -4.43 -32.97
C LEU A 61 10.23 -3.14 -32.86
N GLN A 62 9.63 -2.13 -32.23
CA GLN A 62 10.27 -0.88 -31.84
C GLN A 62 10.50 -0.82 -30.32
N THR A 63 9.59 -1.43 -29.55
CA THR A 63 9.68 -1.49 -28.08
C THR A 63 9.63 -2.93 -27.59
N ALA A 64 10.69 -3.36 -26.91
CA ALA A 64 10.73 -4.62 -26.16
C ALA A 64 10.84 -4.31 -24.66
N SER A 65 9.79 -4.63 -23.90
CA SER A 65 9.84 -4.58 -22.44
C SER A 65 9.96 -5.98 -21.87
N ILE A 66 11.05 -6.25 -21.17
CA ILE A 66 11.40 -7.58 -20.63
C ILE A 66 11.92 -7.42 -19.19
N SER A 67 11.31 -6.50 -18.44
CA SER A 67 11.71 -6.12 -17.10
C SER A 67 11.28 -7.17 -16.06
N HIS A 68 11.97 -7.22 -14.93
CA HIS A 68 11.69 -8.11 -13.80
C HIS A 68 11.64 -9.60 -14.14
N ASN A 69 12.51 -10.03 -15.05
CA ASN A 69 12.67 -11.43 -15.46
C ASN A 69 13.95 -12.05 -14.83
N LEU A 70 14.42 -13.18 -15.39
CA LEU A 70 15.56 -13.96 -14.90
C LEU A 70 16.75 -13.95 -15.88
N ILE A 71 16.87 -12.91 -16.71
CA ILE A 71 17.91 -12.84 -17.75
C ILE A 71 19.27 -12.52 -17.12
N GLU A 72 20.27 -13.38 -17.30
CA GLU A 72 21.62 -13.20 -16.74
C GLU A 72 22.61 -12.55 -17.72
N ASN A 73 22.41 -12.73 -19.02
CA ASN A 73 23.31 -12.24 -20.07
C ASN A 73 22.64 -11.14 -20.87
N PHE A 74 23.39 -10.07 -21.17
CA PHE A 74 22.90 -8.99 -22.00
C PHE A 74 22.50 -9.54 -23.41
N PRO A 75 21.25 -9.30 -23.88
CA PRO A 75 20.70 -10.02 -25.03
C PRO A 75 21.16 -9.43 -26.38
N LEU A 76 22.44 -9.62 -26.71
CA LEU A 76 23.05 -9.13 -27.96
C LEU A 76 22.29 -9.57 -29.22
N GLU A 77 21.79 -10.81 -29.24
CA GLU A 77 21.09 -11.36 -30.40
C GLU A 77 19.77 -10.63 -30.70
N ILE A 78 19.09 -10.11 -29.69
CA ILE A 78 17.85 -9.33 -29.85
C ILE A 78 18.19 -8.01 -30.53
N MET A 79 19.21 -7.30 -30.05
CA MET A 79 19.66 -6.03 -30.62
C MET A 79 20.18 -6.20 -32.06
N ALA A 80 20.89 -7.29 -32.34
CA ALA A 80 21.38 -7.59 -33.68
C ALA A 80 20.24 -7.92 -34.67
N SER A 81 19.22 -8.66 -34.22
CA SER A 81 18.16 -9.14 -35.10
C SER A 81 17.03 -8.15 -35.35
N LEU A 82 16.79 -7.18 -34.47
CA LEU A 82 15.67 -6.23 -34.58
C LEU A 82 16.12 -4.89 -35.21
N PRO A 83 15.82 -4.60 -36.49
CA PRO A 83 16.27 -3.39 -37.19
C PRO A 83 15.62 -2.09 -36.75
N HIS A 84 14.42 -2.15 -36.18
CA HIS A 84 13.62 -0.97 -35.82
C HIS A 84 13.56 -0.73 -34.31
N LEU A 85 14.33 -1.48 -33.52
CA LEU A 85 14.32 -1.36 -32.06
C LEU A 85 14.75 0.05 -31.64
N GLN A 86 13.94 0.69 -30.80
CA GLN A 86 14.17 2.04 -30.25
C GLN A 86 14.20 2.02 -28.72
N TRP A 87 13.34 1.22 -28.08
CA TRP A 87 13.27 1.08 -26.63
C TRP A 87 13.48 -0.37 -26.20
N LEU A 88 14.42 -0.58 -25.29
CA LEU A 88 14.72 -1.88 -24.69
C LEU A 88 14.72 -1.77 -23.17
N TYR A 89 13.74 -2.38 -22.51
CA TYR A 89 13.66 -2.41 -21.04
C TYR A 89 14.10 -3.77 -20.52
N LEU A 90 15.16 -3.76 -19.72
CA LEU A 90 15.79 -4.92 -19.07
C LEU A 90 15.93 -4.69 -17.56
N ARG A 91 15.16 -3.77 -16.99
CA ARG A 91 15.19 -3.45 -15.55
C ARG A 91 14.90 -4.68 -14.71
N GLY A 92 15.56 -4.85 -13.57
CA GLY A 92 15.22 -5.92 -12.62
C GLY A 92 15.59 -7.33 -13.09
N ASN A 93 16.48 -7.47 -14.09
CA ASN A 93 17.08 -8.73 -14.54
C ASN A 93 18.42 -9.00 -13.83
N HIS A 94 19.05 -10.13 -14.11
CA HIS A 94 20.24 -10.60 -13.39
C HIS A 94 21.54 -10.32 -14.16
N ILE A 95 21.56 -9.27 -14.98
CA ILE A 95 22.68 -8.95 -15.86
C ILE A 95 23.88 -8.44 -15.05
N ARG A 96 25.06 -9.03 -15.26
CA ARG A 96 26.28 -8.70 -14.50
C ARG A 96 27.31 -7.89 -15.30
N THR A 97 27.31 -8.05 -16.62
CA THR A 97 28.29 -7.40 -17.50
C THR A 97 27.66 -7.05 -18.84
N ILE A 98 28.12 -5.94 -19.43
CA ILE A 98 27.87 -5.63 -20.84
C ILE A 98 29.10 -6.10 -21.63
N PRO A 99 28.96 -7.03 -22.59
CA PRO A 99 30.08 -7.56 -23.36
C PRO A 99 30.62 -6.52 -24.36
N GLU A 100 31.92 -6.58 -24.64
CA GLU A 100 32.53 -5.86 -25.77
C GLU A 100 32.06 -6.50 -27.09
N HIS A 101 31.33 -5.74 -27.91
CA HIS A 101 30.77 -6.27 -29.15
C HIS A 101 30.59 -5.18 -30.21
N THR A 102 31.08 -5.40 -31.44
CA THR A 102 30.80 -4.50 -32.57
C THR A 102 29.65 -5.03 -33.40
N PHE A 103 28.55 -4.29 -33.50
CA PHE A 103 27.46 -4.64 -34.41
C PHE A 103 27.83 -4.32 -35.86
N GLY A 104 27.46 -5.20 -36.81
CA GLY A 104 27.74 -5.01 -38.23
C GLY A 104 26.98 -3.84 -38.88
N ARG A 105 26.06 -3.19 -38.15
CA ARG A 105 25.37 -1.95 -38.54
C ARG A 105 25.33 -0.99 -37.35
N ARG A 106 25.17 0.30 -37.63
CA ARG A 106 24.89 1.28 -36.58
C ARG A 106 23.46 1.12 -36.06
N LEU A 107 23.31 0.99 -34.75
CA LEU A 107 22.01 0.92 -34.07
C LEU A 107 21.72 2.26 -33.40
N TRP A 108 20.47 2.74 -33.52
CA TRP A 108 20.03 3.98 -32.90
C TRP A 108 18.89 3.71 -31.92
N LEU A 109 19.18 3.79 -30.62
CA LEU A 109 18.23 3.51 -29.55
C LEU A 109 17.85 4.80 -28.82
N GLU A 110 16.55 5.02 -28.67
CA GLU A 110 16.03 6.10 -27.83
C GLU A 110 16.23 5.78 -26.34
N LYS A 111 16.08 4.51 -25.93
CA LYS A 111 16.28 4.13 -24.52
C LYS A 111 16.77 2.71 -24.34
N ILE A 112 17.72 2.54 -23.41
CA ILE A 112 18.01 1.25 -22.78
C ILE A 112 17.83 1.41 -21.26
N ASP A 113 16.97 0.59 -20.67
CA ASP A 113 16.81 0.50 -19.21
C ASP A 113 17.48 -0.75 -18.65
N LEU A 114 18.60 -0.55 -17.96
CA LEU A 114 19.39 -1.58 -17.26
C LEU A 114 19.33 -1.39 -15.74
N GLY A 115 18.33 -0.68 -15.21
CA GLY A 115 18.18 -0.49 -13.77
C GLY A 115 17.99 -1.80 -13.00
N GLU A 116 18.28 -1.83 -11.70
CA GLU A 116 18.07 -3.00 -10.83
C GLU A 116 18.73 -4.31 -11.33
N ASN A 117 19.90 -4.19 -11.94
CA ASN A 117 20.75 -5.32 -12.35
C ASN A 117 21.97 -5.43 -11.41
N TYR A 118 22.99 -6.21 -11.81
CA TYR A 118 24.19 -6.48 -11.03
C TYR A 118 25.46 -5.92 -11.71
N LEU A 119 25.33 -4.86 -12.51
CA LEU A 119 26.43 -4.26 -13.25
C LEU A 119 27.40 -3.54 -12.29
N LYS A 120 28.70 -3.81 -12.43
CA LYS A 120 29.75 -3.15 -11.61
C LYS A 120 30.55 -2.10 -12.37
N SER A 121 30.63 -2.25 -13.69
CA SER A 121 31.40 -1.40 -14.58
C SER A 121 30.86 -1.50 -16.01
N LEU A 122 31.22 -0.53 -16.84
CA LEU A 122 31.09 -0.60 -18.29
C LEU A 122 32.45 -0.94 -18.90
N PRO A 123 32.50 -1.64 -20.04
CA PRO A 123 33.75 -1.80 -20.79
C PRO A 123 34.23 -0.44 -21.31
N ARG A 124 35.53 -0.31 -21.58
CA ARG A 124 36.06 0.87 -22.29
C ARG A 124 35.58 0.80 -23.73
N PHE A 125 35.06 1.92 -24.27
CA PHE A 125 34.48 1.97 -25.62
C PHE A 125 33.35 0.95 -25.84
N PRO A 126 32.26 1.01 -25.06
CA PRO A 126 31.15 0.08 -25.19
C PRO A 126 30.61 0.06 -26.63
N PHE A 127 30.47 -1.15 -27.14
CA PHE A 127 30.04 -1.44 -28.51
C PHE A 127 30.89 -0.85 -29.64
N ASN A 128 32.11 -0.38 -29.39
CA ASN A 128 33.03 0.18 -30.41
C ASN A 128 32.35 1.18 -31.37
N SER A 129 31.56 2.12 -30.83
CA SER A 129 30.82 3.15 -31.60
C SER A 129 29.77 2.61 -32.60
N SER A 130 29.34 1.35 -32.45
CA SER A 130 28.29 0.75 -33.28
C SER A 130 26.86 0.98 -32.75
N VAL A 131 26.70 1.52 -31.54
CA VAL A 131 25.39 1.77 -30.92
C VAL A 131 25.34 3.19 -30.37
N TYR A 132 24.34 3.96 -30.80
CA TYR A 132 23.95 5.22 -30.16
C TYR A 132 22.81 4.95 -29.17
N ILE A 133 22.87 5.56 -27.99
CA ILE A 133 21.82 5.46 -26.97
C ILE A 133 21.47 6.85 -26.46
N ARG A 134 20.25 7.35 -26.68
CA ARG A 134 19.84 8.66 -26.17
C ARG A 134 19.68 8.68 -24.65
N ASP A 135 18.91 7.73 -24.11
CA ASP A 135 18.61 7.58 -22.67
C ASP A 135 19.12 6.22 -22.15
N LEU A 136 20.08 6.27 -21.23
CA LEU A 136 20.69 5.09 -20.60
C LEU A 136 20.42 5.10 -19.10
N ASN A 137 19.59 4.16 -18.64
CA ASN A 137 19.30 3.98 -17.22
C ASN A 137 20.15 2.84 -16.62
N LEU A 138 20.97 3.18 -15.63
CA LEU A 138 21.88 2.28 -14.89
C LEU A 138 21.62 2.35 -13.37
N ALA A 139 20.44 2.83 -12.94
CA ALA A 139 20.10 2.97 -11.53
C ALA A 139 20.09 1.62 -10.78
N PHE A 140 20.29 1.62 -9.46
CA PHE A 140 20.23 0.41 -8.62
C PHE A 140 21.16 -0.74 -9.09
N ASN A 141 22.37 -0.41 -9.53
CA ASN A 141 23.41 -1.38 -9.88
C ASN A 141 24.53 -1.37 -8.80
N ASP A 142 25.75 -1.79 -9.15
CA ASP A 142 26.91 -1.90 -8.26
C ASP A 142 28.10 -1.06 -8.69
N PHE A 143 27.87 0.06 -9.39
CA PHE A 143 28.95 0.93 -9.81
C PHE A 143 29.61 1.59 -8.59
N LYS A 144 30.92 1.35 -8.41
CA LYS A 144 31.76 2.00 -7.39
C LYS A 144 32.59 3.15 -7.97
N THR A 145 33.02 2.99 -9.21
CA THR A 145 33.74 4.00 -9.98
C THR A 145 33.25 4.00 -11.42
N LEU A 146 33.39 5.12 -12.11
CA LEU A 146 33.26 5.19 -13.57
C LEU A 146 34.66 5.33 -14.17
N ALA A 147 35.04 4.34 -14.98
CA ALA A 147 36.34 4.33 -15.64
C ALA A 147 36.38 5.32 -16.81
N ALA A 148 37.58 5.73 -17.23
CA ALA A 148 37.78 6.49 -18.45
C ALA A 148 37.09 5.83 -19.66
N GLU A 149 36.50 6.65 -20.53
CA GLU A 149 35.89 6.23 -21.80
C GLU A 149 34.68 5.27 -21.65
N SER A 150 34.07 5.19 -20.45
CA SER A 150 32.93 4.28 -20.16
C SER A 150 31.70 4.51 -21.04
N PHE A 151 31.56 5.70 -21.62
CA PHE A 151 30.44 6.07 -22.50
C PHE A 151 30.88 6.48 -23.91
N ALA A 152 32.16 6.31 -24.23
CA ALA A 152 32.72 6.74 -25.50
C ALA A 152 32.05 6.00 -26.66
N GLY A 153 31.62 6.76 -27.67
CA GLY A 153 30.94 6.21 -28.86
C GLY A 153 29.42 6.02 -28.71
N LEU A 154 28.84 6.15 -27.51
CA LEU A 154 27.38 6.00 -27.30
C LEU A 154 26.57 7.26 -27.61
N GLN A 155 27.20 8.44 -27.57
CA GLN A 155 26.57 9.75 -27.80
C GLN A 155 25.32 10.02 -26.92
N CYS A 156 25.40 9.62 -25.65
CA CYS A 156 24.28 9.74 -24.71
C CYS A 156 23.82 11.18 -24.48
N GLY A 157 22.50 11.36 -24.40
CA GLY A 157 21.84 12.60 -24.00
C GLY A 157 21.35 12.59 -22.55
N ARG A 158 21.02 11.41 -22.02
CA ARG A 158 20.57 11.20 -20.65
C ARG A 158 21.22 9.97 -20.04
N ILE A 159 21.80 10.12 -18.85
CA ILE A 159 22.38 9.02 -18.07
C ILE A 159 21.79 9.07 -16.66
N ILE A 160 21.27 7.93 -16.19
CA ILE A 160 20.77 7.75 -14.82
C ILE A 160 21.67 6.75 -14.09
N LEU A 161 22.34 7.18 -13.03
CA LEU A 161 23.26 6.39 -12.22
C LEU A 161 22.88 6.42 -10.73
N SER A 162 21.62 6.74 -10.42
CA SER A 162 21.14 6.84 -9.05
C SER A 162 21.11 5.50 -8.31
N TYR A 163 21.18 5.54 -6.98
CA TYR A 163 21.17 4.35 -6.11
C TYR A 163 22.29 3.33 -6.41
N ASN A 164 23.48 3.83 -6.74
CA ASN A 164 24.70 3.03 -6.86
C ASN A 164 25.58 3.22 -5.60
N VAL A 165 26.88 2.92 -5.71
CA VAL A 165 27.86 3.11 -4.64
C VAL A 165 29.05 3.93 -5.17
N LEU A 166 28.79 4.88 -6.06
CA LEU A 166 29.83 5.68 -6.69
C LEU A 166 30.50 6.57 -5.64
N GLU A 167 31.82 6.45 -5.55
CA GLU A 167 32.69 7.28 -4.71
C GLU A 167 33.55 8.22 -5.56
N ASN A 168 33.92 7.78 -6.76
CA ASN A 168 34.79 8.52 -7.67
C ASN A 168 34.36 8.35 -9.14
N VAL A 169 34.69 9.33 -9.97
CA VAL A 169 34.51 9.31 -11.42
C VAL A 169 35.84 9.73 -12.04
N GLU A 170 36.45 8.85 -12.84
CA GLU A 170 37.72 9.16 -13.50
C GLU A 170 37.57 10.37 -14.42
N ILE A 171 38.62 11.18 -14.53
CA ILE A 171 38.61 12.46 -15.24
C ILE A 171 38.14 12.36 -16.69
N ARG A 172 38.36 11.23 -17.38
CA ARG A 172 37.93 10.99 -18.77
C ARG A 172 36.71 10.07 -18.90
N ALA A 173 35.93 9.88 -17.84
CA ALA A 173 34.78 8.96 -17.88
C ALA A 173 33.72 9.36 -18.92
N PHE A 174 33.51 10.66 -19.13
CA PHE A 174 32.55 11.23 -20.09
C PHE A 174 33.17 11.58 -21.45
N GLU A 175 34.37 11.06 -21.73
CA GLU A 175 35.04 11.32 -23.00
C GLU A 175 34.21 10.81 -24.19
N GLY A 176 34.01 11.68 -25.18
CA GLY A 176 33.20 11.41 -26.38
C GLY A 176 31.73 11.80 -26.27
N ILE A 177 31.23 12.21 -25.10
CA ILE A 177 29.83 12.62 -24.88
C ILE A 177 29.69 14.00 -24.22
N GLN A 178 30.78 14.77 -24.09
CA GLN A 178 30.80 16.06 -23.38
C GLN A 178 29.83 17.10 -23.95
N SER A 179 29.59 17.04 -25.27
CA SER A 179 28.71 17.96 -25.99
C SER A 179 27.29 17.41 -26.20
N SER A 180 27.04 16.13 -25.93
CA SER A 180 25.72 15.51 -26.11
C SER A 180 24.94 15.32 -24.81
N LEU A 181 25.64 15.15 -23.67
CA LEU A 181 24.99 14.84 -22.40
C LEU A 181 24.24 16.06 -21.84
N GLU A 182 22.92 15.94 -21.71
CA GLU A 182 22.03 16.99 -21.23
C GLU A 182 21.43 16.70 -19.84
N TYR A 183 21.33 15.43 -19.46
CA TYR A 183 20.75 14.99 -18.18
C TYR A 183 21.67 13.99 -17.50
N LEU A 184 22.05 14.27 -16.26
CA LEU A 184 22.86 13.39 -15.43
C LEU A 184 22.26 13.27 -14.03
N ASP A 185 21.95 12.04 -13.63
CA ASP A 185 21.44 11.72 -12.30
C ASP A 185 22.44 10.86 -11.52
N PHE A 186 22.93 11.42 -10.42
CA PHE A 186 23.84 10.83 -9.45
C PHE A 186 23.21 10.73 -8.05
N ASP A 187 21.88 10.80 -7.93
CA ASP A 187 21.18 10.73 -6.65
C ASP A 187 21.52 9.43 -5.89
N HIS A 188 21.56 9.48 -4.56
CA HIS A 188 21.77 8.32 -3.68
C HIS A 188 23.07 7.54 -3.98
N ASN A 189 24.18 8.26 -4.13
CA ASN A 189 25.54 7.71 -4.23
C ASN A 189 26.38 8.07 -2.98
N ASN A 190 27.70 7.92 -3.04
CA ASN A 190 28.61 8.14 -1.91
C ASN A 190 29.58 9.31 -2.17
N PHE A 191 29.19 10.30 -2.97
CA PHE A 191 30.07 11.43 -3.27
C PHE A 191 30.27 12.33 -2.05
N GLN A 192 31.53 12.57 -1.67
CA GLN A 192 31.91 13.55 -0.65
C GLN A 192 32.25 14.92 -1.25
N GLN A 193 32.65 14.93 -2.52
CA GLN A 193 32.96 16.13 -3.29
C GLN A 193 32.39 15.99 -4.70
N ILE A 194 32.22 17.11 -5.39
CA ILE A 194 31.80 17.13 -6.79
C ILE A 194 32.90 16.50 -7.67
N PRO A 195 32.58 15.50 -8.53
CA PRO A 195 33.59 14.89 -9.38
C PRO A 195 34.15 15.86 -10.42
N TYR A 196 35.47 15.98 -10.50
CA TYR A 196 36.15 16.89 -11.45
C TYR A 196 35.80 16.59 -12.92
N ALA A 197 35.46 15.34 -13.26
CA ALA A 197 35.03 14.95 -14.60
C ALA A 197 33.81 15.74 -15.10
N LEU A 198 32.96 16.27 -14.21
CA LEU A 198 31.83 17.13 -14.58
C LEU A 198 32.27 18.43 -15.25
N SER A 199 33.46 18.94 -14.89
CA SER A 199 34.00 20.16 -15.49
C SER A 199 34.18 20.04 -17.00
N GLN A 200 34.24 18.84 -17.58
CA GLN A 200 34.41 18.65 -19.02
C GLN A 200 33.11 18.77 -19.83
N LEU A 201 31.94 18.70 -19.16
CA LEU A 201 30.64 18.73 -19.82
C LEU A 201 30.30 20.15 -20.29
N LYS A 202 29.66 20.26 -21.46
CA LYS A 202 29.37 21.56 -22.11
C LYS A 202 27.88 21.83 -22.35
N SER A 203 27.05 20.77 -22.32
CA SER A 203 25.64 20.83 -22.73
C SER A 203 24.66 20.44 -21.62
N LEU A 204 25.14 20.31 -20.38
CA LEU A 204 24.35 19.76 -19.27
C LEU A 204 23.23 20.73 -18.86
N LYS A 205 21.99 20.25 -18.93
CA LYS A 205 20.77 21.01 -18.59
C LYS A 205 20.19 20.59 -17.24
N TYR A 206 20.37 19.34 -16.83
CA TYR A 206 19.82 18.80 -15.59
C TYR A 206 20.88 18.01 -14.84
N LEU A 207 21.13 18.39 -13.59
CA LEU A 207 22.11 17.75 -12.72
C LEU A 207 21.46 17.40 -11.37
N TYR A 208 21.44 16.11 -11.03
CA TYR A 208 20.91 15.61 -9.77
C TYR A 208 22.02 14.95 -8.96
N LEU A 209 22.26 15.45 -7.75
CA LEU A 209 23.31 15.04 -6.81
C LEU A 209 22.75 14.84 -5.41
N SER A 210 21.47 14.53 -5.32
CA SER A 210 20.73 14.43 -4.07
C SER A 210 21.16 13.21 -3.25
N SER A 211 21.00 13.25 -1.93
CA SER A 211 21.32 12.13 -1.03
C SER A 211 22.75 11.62 -1.21
N ASN A 212 23.72 12.54 -1.21
CA ASN A 212 25.16 12.25 -1.20
C ASN A 212 25.74 12.73 0.15
N SER A 213 27.03 13.05 0.22
CA SER A 213 27.68 13.58 1.41
C SER A 213 28.50 14.84 1.11
N LEU A 214 27.99 15.68 0.20
CA LEU A 214 28.66 16.92 -0.20
C LEU A 214 28.58 17.95 0.94
N SER A 215 29.71 18.50 1.36
CA SER A 215 29.79 19.58 2.35
C SER A 215 29.99 20.96 1.73
N GLU A 216 30.58 21.01 0.54
CA GLU A 216 30.86 22.23 -0.21
C GLU A 216 30.85 21.96 -1.72
N ILE A 217 30.75 23.04 -2.50
CA ILE A 217 30.84 22.99 -3.96
C ILE A 217 31.89 24.02 -4.42
N PRO A 218 32.92 23.61 -5.17
CA PRO A 218 33.94 24.53 -5.66
C PRO A 218 33.39 25.56 -6.65
N GLU A 219 33.87 26.81 -6.57
CA GLU A 219 33.40 27.96 -7.38
C GLU A 219 33.33 27.68 -8.90
N ARG A 220 34.32 26.97 -9.45
CA ARG A 220 34.40 26.68 -10.91
C ARG A 220 33.81 25.32 -11.30
N ALA A 221 33.10 24.63 -10.41
CA ALA A 221 32.63 23.28 -10.67
C ALA A 221 31.67 23.21 -11.88
N PHE A 222 30.86 24.24 -12.11
CA PHE A 222 29.81 24.26 -13.14
C PHE A 222 30.12 25.17 -14.34
N GLU A 223 31.28 25.83 -14.36
CA GLU A 223 31.63 26.92 -15.29
C GLU A 223 31.34 26.58 -16.77
N ASN A 224 31.70 25.37 -17.22
CA ASN A 224 31.60 24.97 -18.62
C ASN A 224 30.18 24.64 -19.12
N PHE A 225 29.20 24.42 -18.23
CA PHE A 225 27.81 24.11 -18.60
C PHE A 225 26.78 25.03 -17.93
N CYS A 226 27.23 26.00 -17.15
CA CYS A 226 26.41 26.98 -16.41
C CYS A 226 25.41 27.72 -17.32
N SER A 227 25.85 28.08 -18.54
CA SER A 227 25.01 28.76 -19.54
C SER A 227 23.88 27.89 -20.14
N SER A 228 23.88 26.57 -19.86
CA SER A 228 22.88 25.61 -20.32
C SER A 228 22.04 24.99 -19.20
N LEU A 229 22.48 25.13 -17.94
CA LEU A 229 21.89 24.48 -16.78
C LEU A 229 20.50 25.06 -16.48
N LYS A 230 19.49 24.18 -16.39
CA LYS A 230 18.07 24.51 -16.17
C LYS A 230 17.54 24.03 -14.83
N ALA A 231 18.05 22.91 -14.32
CA ALA A 231 17.70 22.41 -13.00
C ALA A 231 18.90 21.80 -12.30
N VAL A 232 19.00 22.04 -11.00
CA VAL A 232 20.00 21.41 -10.13
C VAL A 232 19.37 20.99 -8.81
N SER A 233 19.61 19.74 -8.42
CA SER A 233 19.20 19.21 -7.12
C SER A 233 20.43 18.83 -6.31
N LEU A 234 20.57 19.46 -5.16
CA LEU A 234 21.60 19.24 -4.15
C LEU A 234 20.99 18.75 -2.82
N SER A 235 19.74 18.31 -2.85
CA SER A 235 18.97 17.92 -1.66
C SER A 235 19.63 16.76 -0.90
N GLY A 236 19.51 16.68 0.42
CA GLY A 236 20.03 15.51 1.17
C GLY A 236 21.56 15.45 1.23
N ASN A 237 22.21 16.61 1.32
CA ASN A 237 23.67 16.73 1.49
C ASN A 237 23.98 17.40 2.85
N ARG A 238 25.22 17.86 3.04
CA ARG A 238 25.69 18.52 4.26
C ARG A 238 26.11 19.97 4.00
N LEU A 239 25.44 20.64 3.06
CA LEU A 239 25.75 22.03 2.72
C LEU A 239 25.27 22.95 3.85
N THR A 240 26.13 23.86 4.31
CA THR A 240 25.79 24.81 5.38
C THR A 240 25.34 26.17 4.85
N ARG A 241 25.47 26.42 3.55
CA ARG A 241 25.11 27.67 2.86
C ARG A 241 24.71 27.39 1.41
N ILE A 242 24.04 28.35 0.79
CA ILE A 242 23.75 28.32 -0.65
C ILE A 242 25.06 28.55 -1.42
N PRO A 243 25.41 27.72 -2.44
CA PRO A 243 26.66 27.86 -3.20
C PRO A 243 26.56 28.98 -4.25
N ALA A 244 26.31 30.21 -3.81
CA ALA A 244 26.03 31.37 -4.66
C ALA A 244 27.16 31.66 -5.66
N GLU A 245 28.42 31.58 -5.23
CA GLU A 245 29.60 31.83 -6.07
C GLU A 245 29.72 30.84 -7.23
N THR A 246 29.36 29.57 -7.01
CA THR A 246 29.36 28.55 -8.07
C THR A 246 28.25 28.81 -9.10
N LEU A 247 27.11 29.32 -8.62
CA LEU A 247 25.90 29.49 -9.43
C LEU A 247 25.80 30.88 -10.08
N GLN A 248 26.68 31.81 -9.75
CA GLN A 248 26.61 33.22 -10.14
C GLN A 248 26.39 33.46 -11.65
N ASN A 249 26.93 32.60 -12.51
CA ASN A 249 26.81 32.70 -13.97
C ASN A 249 25.70 31.82 -14.58
N CYS A 250 24.94 31.09 -13.76
CA CYS A 250 24.03 30.04 -14.21
C CYS A 250 22.60 30.59 -14.39
N SER A 251 22.47 31.61 -15.23
CA SER A 251 21.25 32.41 -15.37
C SER A 251 20.03 31.66 -15.94
N LYS A 252 20.17 30.42 -16.42
CA LYS A 252 19.04 29.62 -16.95
C LYS A 252 18.41 28.67 -15.94
N ILE A 253 18.89 28.64 -14.70
CA ILE A 253 18.32 27.77 -13.66
C ILE A 253 16.88 28.23 -13.40
N SER A 254 15.97 27.28 -13.50
CA SER A 254 14.53 27.45 -13.30
C SER A 254 14.02 26.62 -12.12
N HIS A 255 14.70 25.53 -11.78
CA HIS A 255 14.35 24.66 -10.67
C HIS A 255 15.58 24.43 -9.81
N PHE A 256 15.52 24.87 -8.55
CA PHE A 256 16.60 24.72 -7.60
C PHE A 256 16.11 24.02 -6.34
N ASN A 257 16.65 22.83 -6.08
CA ASN A 257 16.34 22.05 -4.89
C ASN A 257 17.59 21.92 -4.02
N ILE A 258 17.56 22.54 -2.85
CA ILE A 258 18.61 22.47 -1.84
C ILE A 258 18.03 22.13 -0.46
N GLY A 259 16.89 21.42 -0.44
CA GLY A 259 16.28 20.93 0.79
C GLY A 259 17.14 19.88 1.50
N PHE A 260 16.76 19.45 2.70
CA PHE A 260 17.46 18.38 3.45
C PHE A 260 18.99 18.62 3.57
N ASN A 261 19.39 19.85 3.88
CA ASN A 261 20.78 20.25 4.09
C ASN A 261 20.94 20.90 5.48
N GLU A 262 22.10 21.50 5.75
CA GLU A 262 22.44 22.14 7.03
C GLU A 262 22.47 23.67 6.93
N ILE A 263 21.71 24.26 6.00
CA ILE A 263 21.71 25.71 5.74
C ILE A 263 21.03 26.43 6.89
N TYR A 264 21.76 27.31 7.58
CA TYR A 264 21.27 28.02 8.78
C TYR A 264 20.83 29.46 8.51
N GLU A 265 21.29 30.08 7.41
CA GLU A 265 20.91 31.42 6.99
C GLU A 265 20.85 31.55 5.47
N ILE A 266 20.07 32.53 5.00
CA ILE A 266 20.08 32.99 3.61
C ILE A 266 20.71 34.38 3.62
N GLY A 267 21.77 34.57 2.83
CA GLY A 267 22.45 35.84 2.63
C GLY A 267 21.74 36.74 1.62
N GLU A 268 21.90 38.06 1.76
CA GLU A 268 21.27 39.05 0.88
C GLU A 268 21.69 38.95 -0.59
N SER A 269 22.88 38.39 -0.85
CA SER A 269 23.43 38.21 -2.20
C SER A 269 23.43 36.76 -2.68
N ASP A 270 22.78 35.83 -1.97
CA ASP A 270 22.83 34.39 -2.31
C ASP A 270 22.20 34.08 -3.68
N PHE A 271 21.25 34.91 -4.12
CA PHE A 271 20.55 34.78 -5.41
C PHE A 271 20.98 35.83 -6.45
N ALA A 272 21.92 36.71 -6.11
CA ALA A 272 22.31 37.83 -6.97
C ALA A 272 22.97 37.34 -8.26
N GLY A 273 22.49 37.85 -9.40
CA GLY A 273 23.04 37.57 -10.74
C GLY A 273 22.49 36.31 -11.44
N TRP A 274 21.97 35.34 -10.69
CA TRP A 274 21.50 34.06 -11.26
C TRP A 274 20.06 33.66 -10.89
N GLY A 275 19.52 34.21 -9.80
CA GLY A 275 18.21 33.85 -9.25
C GLY A 275 16.99 34.29 -10.07
N TYR A 276 17.16 35.26 -10.98
CA TYR A 276 16.06 35.91 -11.70
C TYR A 276 15.09 34.95 -12.40
N ASN A 277 15.61 33.86 -13.00
CA ASN A 277 14.81 32.89 -13.78
C ASN A 277 14.31 31.69 -12.95
N ILE A 278 14.60 31.63 -11.64
CA ILE A 278 14.16 30.55 -10.78
C ILE A 278 12.63 30.62 -10.65
N ARG A 279 11.97 29.51 -10.99
CA ARG A 279 10.52 29.33 -10.87
C ARG A 279 10.14 28.46 -9.69
N SER A 280 10.99 27.51 -9.32
CA SER A 280 10.76 26.61 -8.19
C SER A 280 11.99 26.56 -7.30
N LEU A 281 11.82 26.93 -6.02
CA LEU A 281 12.86 26.96 -5.00
C LEU A 281 12.43 26.11 -3.80
N ILE A 282 13.16 25.01 -3.58
CA ILE A 282 12.92 24.09 -2.46
C ILE A 282 14.05 24.25 -1.44
N LEU A 283 13.73 24.87 -0.31
CA LEU A 283 14.60 25.09 0.85
C LEU A 283 14.14 24.30 2.09
N GLY A 284 13.14 23.44 1.92
CA GLY A 284 12.56 22.68 3.02
C GLY A 284 13.56 21.77 3.75
N ASN A 285 13.35 21.58 5.04
CA ASN A 285 14.16 20.73 5.91
C ASN A 285 15.64 21.14 5.96
N ASN A 286 15.87 22.43 6.21
CA ASN A 286 17.17 23.02 6.52
C ASN A 286 17.19 23.49 7.98
N ARG A 287 18.14 24.36 8.35
CA ARG A 287 18.31 24.94 9.69
C ARG A 287 17.99 26.42 9.75
N ILE A 288 17.23 26.94 8.78
CA ILE A 288 16.98 28.37 8.65
C ILE A 288 16.15 28.86 9.83
N THR A 289 16.68 29.82 10.60
CA THR A 289 15.99 30.35 11.79
C THR A 289 15.34 31.71 11.58
N SER A 290 15.79 32.47 10.58
CA SER A 290 15.30 33.82 10.35
C SER A 290 15.24 34.20 8.88
N LEU A 291 14.23 34.99 8.52
CA LEU A 291 14.09 35.61 7.19
C LEU A 291 14.13 37.14 7.34
N LYS A 292 15.12 37.76 6.69
CA LYS A 292 15.31 39.21 6.68
C LYS A 292 14.37 39.89 5.66
N SER A 293 14.24 41.21 5.75
CA SER A 293 13.49 42.02 4.79
C SER A 293 14.00 41.81 3.35
N GLN A 294 13.09 41.62 2.38
CA GLN A 294 13.41 41.53 0.95
C GLN A 294 14.43 40.43 0.57
N ILE A 295 14.58 39.38 1.39
CA ILE A 295 15.61 38.35 1.17
C ILE A 295 15.44 37.55 -0.12
N PHE A 296 14.24 37.56 -0.72
CA PHE A 296 13.93 36.89 -1.98
C PHE A 296 13.73 37.86 -3.16
N ALA A 297 14.10 39.13 -3.03
CA ALA A 297 13.80 40.17 -4.03
C ALA A 297 14.40 39.90 -5.42
N ASP A 298 15.50 39.15 -5.51
CA ASP A 298 16.13 38.76 -6.77
C ASP A 298 15.37 37.65 -7.54
N LEU A 299 14.36 37.02 -6.92
CA LEU A 299 13.63 35.85 -7.46
C LEU A 299 12.31 36.25 -8.16
N GLN A 300 12.37 37.16 -9.12
CA GLN A 300 11.18 37.79 -9.71
C GLN A 300 10.25 36.84 -10.50
N GLU A 301 10.79 35.75 -11.06
CA GLU A 301 10.01 34.72 -11.79
C GLU A 301 9.53 33.57 -10.88
N LEU A 302 9.74 33.66 -9.57
CA LEU A 302 9.43 32.58 -8.64
C LEU A 302 7.93 32.28 -8.61
N LYS A 303 7.60 31.00 -8.74
CA LYS A 303 6.22 30.46 -8.71
C LYS A 303 5.99 29.56 -7.52
N GLU A 304 6.99 28.82 -7.09
CA GLU A 304 6.89 27.86 -5.99
C GLU A 304 8.02 28.08 -5.00
N LEU A 305 7.66 28.26 -3.73
CA LEU A 305 8.59 28.37 -2.61
C LEU A 305 8.22 27.40 -1.51
N SER A 306 9.13 26.50 -1.16
CA SER A 306 8.98 25.59 -0.03
C SER A 306 10.01 25.87 1.05
N LEU A 307 9.53 26.27 2.23
CA LEU A 307 10.31 26.56 3.44
C LEU A 307 9.96 25.59 4.59
N SER A 308 9.10 24.59 4.33
CA SER A 308 8.63 23.63 5.33
C SER A 308 9.76 22.96 6.10
N PHE A 309 9.53 22.57 7.35
CA PHE A 309 10.51 21.91 8.22
C PHE A 309 11.79 22.73 8.50
N ASN A 310 11.71 24.06 8.47
CA ASN A 310 12.74 24.95 8.98
C ASN A 310 12.31 25.54 10.32
N PRO A 311 13.19 25.69 11.33
CA PRO A 311 12.81 26.27 12.62
C PRO A 311 12.74 27.80 12.56
N LEU A 312 11.79 28.38 11.79
CA LEU A 312 11.68 29.82 11.58
C LEU A 312 11.13 30.51 12.85
N ARG A 313 12.02 31.20 13.57
CA ARG A 313 11.71 31.95 14.79
C ARG A 313 11.43 33.42 14.53
N VAL A 314 12.17 34.04 13.59
CA VAL A 314 12.08 35.47 13.30
C VAL A 314 11.85 35.69 11.82
N ILE A 315 10.72 36.29 11.46
CA ILE A 315 10.38 36.62 10.06
C ILE A 315 10.04 38.09 10.01
N ASP A 316 10.78 38.85 9.22
CA ASP A 316 10.46 40.24 8.93
C ASP A 316 9.15 40.35 8.14
N GLY A 317 8.30 41.35 8.45
CA GLY A 317 7.02 41.55 7.76
C GLY A 317 7.15 41.78 6.26
N SER A 318 8.31 42.21 5.79
CA SER A 318 8.64 42.43 4.37
C SER A 318 9.53 41.34 3.76
N ALA A 319 9.70 40.19 4.42
CA ALA A 319 10.58 39.12 3.95
C ALA A 319 10.22 38.59 2.55
N PHE A 320 8.92 38.55 2.21
CA PHE A 320 8.41 38.12 0.90
C PHE A 320 8.10 39.27 -0.06
N ALA A 321 8.56 40.49 0.21
CA ALA A 321 8.43 41.60 -0.73
C ALA A 321 9.23 41.29 -2.03
N GLY A 322 8.65 41.60 -3.19
CA GLY A 322 9.21 41.24 -4.51
C GLY A 322 8.77 39.88 -5.05
N LEU A 323 7.92 39.14 -4.32
CA LEU A 323 7.37 37.84 -4.75
C LEU A 323 5.89 37.94 -5.19
N GLU A 324 5.50 39.04 -5.84
CA GLU A 324 4.12 39.24 -6.29
C GLU A 324 3.67 38.17 -7.29
N GLY A 325 4.62 37.56 -8.02
CA GLY A 325 4.39 36.50 -8.99
C GLY A 325 4.21 35.09 -8.41
N LEU A 326 4.40 34.91 -7.09
CA LEU A 326 4.39 33.60 -6.42
C LEU A 326 3.01 32.95 -6.47
N GLU A 327 2.96 31.66 -6.80
CA GLU A 327 1.72 30.90 -6.93
C GLU A 327 1.53 29.86 -5.81
N SER A 328 2.61 29.29 -5.29
CA SER A 328 2.60 28.29 -4.22
C SER A 328 3.58 28.62 -3.12
N LEU A 329 3.10 28.64 -1.88
CA LEU A 329 3.89 28.83 -0.68
C LEU A 329 3.63 27.70 0.32
N GLU A 330 4.69 27.00 0.72
CA GLU A 330 4.64 25.95 1.73
C GLU A 330 5.53 26.28 2.92
N VAL A 331 4.91 26.40 4.11
CA VAL A 331 5.59 26.67 5.39
C VAL A 331 5.02 25.76 6.48
N SER A 332 4.97 24.46 6.19
CA SER A 332 4.50 23.42 7.14
C SER A 332 5.60 23.09 8.15
N PHE A 333 5.26 22.82 9.42
CA PHE A 333 6.27 22.54 10.47
C PHE A 333 7.38 23.61 10.54
N GLY A 334 7.02 24.87 10.32
CA GLY A 334 7.97 25.93 10.02
C GLY A 334 7.97 27.07 11.03
N LEU A 335 6.81 27.39 11.59
CA LEU A 335 6.56 28.67 12.26
C LEU A 335 6.43 28.47 13.77
N ASP A 336 7.36 29.05 14.51
CA ASP A 336 7.35 29.08 15.98
C ASP A 336 6.49 30.25 16.49
N ARG A 337 5.19 30.23 16.15
CA ARG A 337 4.19 31.25 16.54
C ARG A 337 2.83 30.62 16.80
N ASP A 338 2.08 31.27 17.68
CA ASP A 338 0.70 30.89 18.04
C ASP A 338 -0.36 31.57 17.15
N ASP A 339 0.00 32.65 16.45
CA ASP A 339 -0.86 33.41 15.55
C ASP A 339 -0.48 33.21 14.08
N LEU A 340 -1.47 33.23 13.19
CA LEU A 340 -1.22 33.24 11.74
C LEU A 340 -0.59 34.60 11.32
N PRO A 341 0.67 34.65 10.83
CA PRO A 341 1.40 35.89 10.60
C PRO A 341 0.98 36.59 9.29
N HIS A 342 -0.20 37.21 9.28
CA HIS A 342 -0.83 37.76 8.07
C HIS A 342 -0.02 38.83 7.32
N GLU A 343 0.85 39.58 8.01
CA GLU A 343 1.70 40.62 7.41
C GLU A 343 2.58 40.09 6.27
N ILE A 344 3.11 38.86 6.41
CA ILE A 344 4.03 38.26 5.45
C ILE A 344 3.33 37.83 4.15
N PHE A 345 2.00 37.70 4.17
CA PHE A 345 1.20 37.31 3.00
C PHE A 345 0.72 38.49 2.17
N LYS A 346 0.81 39.73 2.68
CA LYS A 346 0.34 40.93 1.97
C LYS A 346 0.95 41.11 0.57
N PRO A 347 2.26 40.85 0.33
CA PRO A 347 2.85 40.98 -1.01
C PRO A 347 2.40 39.91 -2.02
N LEU A 348 1.88 38.77 -1.56
CA LEU A 348 1.69 37.54 -2.36
C LEU A 348 0.37 37.52 -3.12
N THR A 349 0.13 38.54 -3.94
CA THR A 349 -1.19 38.78 -4.56
C THR A 349 -1.63 37.73 -5.60
N ASN A 350 -0.69 37.00 -6.23
CA ASN A 350 -0.99 35.91 -7.18
C ASN A 350 -1.02 34.51 -6.54
N LEU A 351 -0.99 34.42 -5.20
CA LEU A 351 -0.90 33.13 -4.52
C LEU A 351 -2.15 32.30 -4.75
N LYS A 352 -1.97 31.08 -5.26
CA LYS A 352 -3.02 30.10 -5.55
C LYS A 352 -3.05 28.98 -4.51
N TRP A 353 -1.90 28.63 -3.93
CA TRP A 353 -1.75 27.56 -2.95
C TRP A 353 -1.01 28.06 -1.71
N LEU A 354 -1.66 27.91 -0.55
CA LEU A 354 -1.06 28.22 0.75
C LEU A 354 -1.16 26.98 1.66
N SER A 355 -0.01 26.44 2.06
CA SER A 355 0.08 25.37 3.06
C SER A 355 0.84 25.85 4.28
N VAL A 356 0.15 25.96 5.41
CA VAL A 356 0.69 26.32 6.73
C VAL A 356 0.19 25.33 7.80
N ASP A 357 -0.01 24.09 7.37
CA ASP A 357 -0.38 22.96 8.23
C ASP A 357 0.73 22.56 9.19
N ASN A 358 0.37 21.86 10.27
CA ASN A 358 1.31 21.37 11.27
C ASN A 358 2.19 22.47 11.89
N ASN A 359 1.59 23.65 12.11
CA ASN A 359 2.15 24.69 12.97
C ASN A 359 1.36 24.71 14.30
N ASN A 360 1.66 25.67 15.18
CA ASN A 360 1.04 25.76 16.51
C ASN A 360 -0.09 26.80 16.58
N PHE A 361 -0.70 27.20 15.45
CA PHE A 361 -1.64 28.32 15.43
C PHE A 361 -2.89 28.05 16.25
N ASN A 362 -3.17 28.90 17.24
CA ASN A 362 -4.39 28.87 18.02
C ASN A 362 -5.38 30.00 17.64
N MET A 363 -4.87 31.06 17.00
CA MET A 363 -5.64 32.24 16.61
C MET A 363 -5.45 32.57 15.13
N VAL A 364 -6.57 32.88 14.47
CA VAL A 364 -6.59 33.37 13.08
C VAL A 364 -7.30 34.73 13.09
N PRO A 365 -6.60 35.85 12.82
CA PRO A 365 -7.22 37.17 12.79
C PRO A 365 -8.30 37.30 11.71
N GLU A 366 -9.30 38.16 11.96
CA GLU A 366 -10.23 38.56 10.92
C GLU A 366 -9.47 39.26 9.78
N PHE A 367 -9.84 38.99 8.53
CA PHE A 367 -9.26 39.62 7.33
C PHE A 367 -7.81 39.23 7.02
N SER A 368 -7.24 38.23 7.70
CA SER A 368 -5.84 37.82 7.52
C SER A 368 -5.48 37.34 6.11
N LEU A 369 -6.47 37.02 5.27
CA LEU A 369 -6.30 36.50 3.91
C LEU A 369 -6.80 37.45 2.81
N ASP A 370 -7.24 38.67 3.15
CA ASP A 370 -7.89 39.60 2.21
C ASP A 370 -7.02 39.97 0.98
N SER A 371 -5.68 39.85 1.07
CA SER A 371 -4.77 40.10 -0.05
C SER A 371 -4.69 38.95 -1.07
N LEU A 372 -5.22 37.77 -0.76
CA LEU A 372 -5.01 36.53 -1.52
C LEU A 372 -6.21 36.21 -2.45
N ALA A 373 -6.54 37.12 -3.37
CA ALA A 373 -7.69 36.99 -4.26
C ALA A 373 -7.60 35.80 -5.25
N GLU A 374 -6.39 35.34 -5.56
CA GLU A 374 -6.13 34.22 -6.47
C GLU A 374 -6.16 32.84 -5.79
N LEU A 375 -6.39 32.79 -4.47
CA LEU A 375 -6.28 31.57 -3.67
C LEU A 375 -7.29 30.50 -4.12
N LYS A 376 -6.79 29.30 -4.42
CA LYS A 376 -7.55 28.12 -4.83
C LYS A 376 -7.51 27.02 -3.78
N TYR A 377 -6.45 26.96 -2.98
CA TYR A 377 -6.20 25.91 -2.00
C TYR A 377 -5.67 26.52 -0.70
N LEU A 378 -6.33 26.21 0.41
CA LEU A 378 -5.92 26.61 1.75
C LEU A 378 -5.79 25.39 2.65
N ASN A 379 -4.58 25.15 3.15
CA ASN A 379 -4.31 24.09 4.11
C ASN A 379 -3.76 24.65 5.42
N VAL A 380 -4.57 24.49 6.47
CA VAL A 380 -4.30 24.88 7.86
C VAL A 380 -4.52 23.69 8.80
N GLU A 381 -4.45 22.46 8.29
CA GLU A 381 -4.61 21.23 9.08
C GLU A 381 -3.60 21.10 10.21
N SER A 382 -3.96 20.34 11.24
CA SER A 382 -3.04 19.98 12.33
C SER A 382 -2.42 21.19 13.05
N ASN A 383 -3.21 22.25 13.23
CA ASN A 383 -2.91 23.38 14.10
C ASN A 383 -3.76 23.28 15.39
N LYS A 384 -3.90 24.37 16.14
CA LYS A 384 -4.71 24.45 17.38
C LYS A 384 -5.86 25.46 17.25
N ILE A 385 -6.36 25.67 16.03
CA ILE A 385 -7.36 26.70 15.73
C ILE A 385 -8.67 26.35 16.45
N LYS A 386 -9.19 27.29 17.24
CA LYS A 386 -10.41 27.09 18.06
C LYS A 386 -11.70 27.57 17.38
N THR A 387 -11.58 28.58 16.53
CA THR A 387 -12.72 29.22 15.85
C THR A 387 -12.31 29.65 14.44
N ILE A 388 -13.22 29.51 13.48
CA ILE A 388 -13.08 30.07 12.14
C ILE A 388 -13.81 31.43 12.14
N PRO A 389 -13.12 32.56 11.98
CA PRO A 389 -13.81 33.85 11.88
C PRO A 389 -14.68 33.92 10.63
N VAL A 390 -15.91 34.42 10.74
CA VAL A 390 -16.88 34.53 9.62
C VAL A 390 -16.30 35.35 8.46
N ASN A 391 -15.50 36.36 8.77
CA ASN A 391 -14.88 37.24 7.76
C ASN A 391 -13.52 36.75 7.24
N LEU A 392 -13.07 35.55 7.60
CA LEU A 392 -11.81 35.00 7.11
C LEU A 392 -11.86 34.73 5.60
N LEU A 393 -12.99 34.19 5.10
CA LEU A 393 -13.16 33.77 3.71
C LEU A 393 -14.33 34.50 3.04
N LYS A 394 -14.08 35.72 2.58
CA LYS A 394 -15.08 36.55 1.87
C LYS A 394 -15.30 36.11 0.44
N SER A 395 -16.56 36.02 0.01
CA SER A 395 -16.96 35.73 -1.38
C SER A 395 -16.50 36.79 -2.39
N SER A 396 -16.40 38.05 -1.97
CA SER A 396 -15.90 39.15 -2.81
C SER A 396 -14.40 39.06 -3.13
N VAL A 397 -13.63 38.33 -2.31
CA VAL A 397 -12.18 38.18 -2.46
C VAL A 397 -11.85 36.78 -2.95
N HIS A 398 -12.29 35.74 -2.23
CA HIS A 398 -11.87 34.34 -2.40
C HIS A 398 -12.76 33.55 -3.37
N SER A 399 -13.24 34.20 -4.44
CA SER A 399 -14.17 33.60 -5.41
C SER A 399 -13.59 32.38 -6.17
N LYS A 400 -12.27 32.24 -6.17
CA LYS A 400 -11.50 31.17 -6.83
C LYS A 400 -11.19 29.97 -5.93
N LEU A 401 -11.51 30.04 -4.63
CA LEU A 401 -11.18 29.01 -3.65
C LEU A 401 -11.95 27.71 -3.95
N LYS A 402 -11.23 26.58 -4.00
CA LYS A 402 -11.75 25.26 -4.39
C LYS A 402 -11.66 24.21 -3.28
N ASP A 403 -10.60 24.24 -2.48
CA ASP A 403 -10.35 23.23 -1.44
C ASP A 403 -9.87 23.93 -0.16
N ILE A 404 -10.52 23.60 0.95
CA ILE A 404 -10.19 24.09 2.28
C ILE A 404 -9.97 22.89 3.21
N ARG A 405 -8.79 22.85 3.82
CA ARG A 405 -8.41 21.80 4.76
C ARG A 405 -8.16 22.37 6.16
N LEU A 406 -9.03 21.99 7.09
CA LEU A 406 -9.10 22.44 8.48
C LEU A 406 -9.13 21.26 9.47
N SER A 407 -8.90 20.04 9.00
CA SER A 407 -8.86 18.82 9.82
C SER A 407 -7.82 18.90 10.94
N ASN A 408 -8.00 18.12 12.01
CA ASN A 408 -7.07 18.02 13.14
C ASN A 408 -6.80 19.36 13.85
N ASN A 409 -7.82 20.20 14.03
CA ASN A 409 -7.75 21.44 14.81
C ASN A 409 -8.60 21.31 16.10
N GLU A 410 -8.82 22.42 16.80
CA GLU A 410 -9.63 22.46 18.03
C GLU A 410 -10.96 23.19 17.82
N ILE A 411 -11.48 23.22 16.59
CA ILE A 411 -12.66 24.03 16.22
C ILE A 411 -13.88 23.53 16.97
N THR A 412 -14.60 24.42 17.67
CA THR A 412 -15.73 24.01 18.54
C THR A 412 -17.11 24.22 17.94
N THR A 413 -17.28 25.17 17.02
CA THR A 413 -18.57 25.55 16.45
C THR A 413 -18.37 26.09 15.04
N ILE A 414 -19.31 25.81 14.13
CA ILE A 414 -19.39 26.49 12.83
C ILE A 414 -20.56 27.47 12.89
N GLN A 415 -20.24 28.75 12.72
CA GLN A 415 -21.20 29.85 12.87
C GLN A 415 -21.96 30.11 11.57
N THR A 416 -23.09 30.79 11.71
CA THR A 416 -23.89 31.30 10.58
C THR A 416 -23.00 32.05 9.59
N ASP A 417 -23.18 31.83 8.29
CA ASP A 417 -22.43 32.48 7.21
C ASP A 417 -20.91 32.23 7.18
N THR A 418 -20.36 31.28 7.95
CA THR A 418 -18.91 30.96 7.93
C THR A 418 -18.41 30.60 6.52
N PHE A 419 -19.19 29.80 5.76
CA PHE A 419 -18.91 29.49 4.37
C PHE A 419 -20.10 29.93 3.50
N LYS A 420 -19.99 31.14 2.94
CA LYS A 420 -21.08 31.78 2.20
C LYS A 420 -20.67 32.20 0.80
N SER A 421 -21.45 31.80 -0.21
CA SER A 421 -21.33 32.29 -1.60
C SER A 421 -19.94 32.08 -2.24
N LEU A 422 -19.20 31.04 -1.82
CA LEU A 422 -17.92 30.65 -2.41
C LEU A 422 -18.17 29.74 -3.62
N ASN A 423 -18.42 30.38 -4.78
CA ASN A 423 -18.96 29.71 -5.97
C ASN A 423 -18.07 28.59 -6.55
N SER A 424 -16.75 28.65 -6.33
CA SER A 424 -15.80 27.66 -6.83
C SER A 424 -15.47 26.57 -5.82
N LEU A 425 -15.99 26.64 -4.59
CA LEU A 425 -15.59 25.74 -3.51
C LEU A 425 -16.14 24.34 -3.74
N GLU A 426 -15.25 23.36 -3.90
CA GLU A 426 -15.58 21.97 -4.24
C GLU A 426 -15.47 21.04 -3.02
N THR A 427 -14.53 21.31 -2.10
CA THR A 427 -14.24 20.45 -0.95
C THR A 427 -13.98 21.25 0.33
N ILE A 428 -14.55 20.77 1.45
CA ILE A 428 -14.23 21.24 2.81
C ILE A 428 -13.94 20.03 3.69
N LEU A 429 -12.75 20.01 4.31
CA LEU A 429 -12.34 19.00 5.28
C LEU A 429 -12.25 19.60 6.68
N LEU A 430 -13.07 19.09 7.60
CA LEU A 430 -13.20 19.53 8.99
C LEU A 430 -13.10 18.35 9.96
N SER A 431 -12.55 17.22 9.53
CA SER A 431 -12.51 16.00 10.33
C SER A 431 -11.60 16.14 11.55
N ASN A 432 -11.87 15.37 12.60
CA ASN A 432 -11.05 15.37 13.82
C ASN A 432 -10.86 16.77 14.43
N ASN A 433 -11.97 17.48 14.60
CA ASN A 433 -12.03 18.73 15.35
C ASN A 433 -12.84 18.50 16.65
N ARG A 434 -13.18 19.57 17.36
CA ARG A 434 -14.01 19.51 18.58
C ARG A 434 -15.41 20.08 18.33
N ILE A 435 -15.93 20.00 17.09
CA ILE A 435 -17.14 20.71 16.68
C ILE A 435 -18.33 20.09 17.42
N LYS A 436 -19.03 20.88 18.23
CA LYS A 436 -20.21 20.47 19.01
C LYS A 436 -21.53 20.83 18.33
N ALA A 437 -21.54 21.96 17.63
CA ALA A 437 -22.74 22.52 17.01
C ALA A 437 -22.44 23.17 15.65
N ILE A 438 -23.41 23.05 14.73
CA ILE A 438 -23.44 23.75 13.43
C ILE A 438 -24.71 24.60 13.37
N GLU A 439 -24.53 25.91 13.18
CA GLU A 439 -25.61 26.89 13.13
C GLU A 439 -26.35 26.91 11.78
N ALA A 440 -27.52 27.55 11.73
CA ALA A 440 -28.27 27.76 10.50
C ALA A 440 -27.43 28.52 9.47
N ASP A 441 -27.56 28.15 8.20
CA ASP A 441 -26.87 28.79 7.06
C ASP A 441 -25.34 28.86 7.22
N SER A 442 -24.74 27.94 8.00
CA SER A 442 -23.28 27.81 8.16
C SER A 442 -22.58 27.48 6.84
N PHE A 443 -23.21 26.62 6.03
CA PHE A 443 -22.80 26.28 4.66
C PHE A 443 -23.91 26.73 3.72
N ASN A 444 -23.75 27.91 3.12
CA ASN A 444 -24.80 28.54 2.35
C ASN A 444 -24.32 29.01 0.97
N ASP A 445 -25.13 28.76 -0.06
CA ASP A 445 -24.89 29.18 -1.44
C ASP A 445 -23.53 28.71 -1.99
N LEU A 446 -23.26 27.40 -1.93
CA LEU A 446 -22.02 26.80 -2.44
C LEU A 446 -22.32 25.89 -3.64
N PRO A 447 -22.50 26.45 -4.86
CA PRO A 447 -22.99 25.72 -6.03
C PRO A 447 -22.06 24.62 -6.53
N ALA A 448 -20.74 24.75 -6.31
CA ALA A 448 -19.74 23.76 -6.72
C ALA A 448 -19.41 22.72 -5.63
N LEU A 449 -19.92 22.89 -4.40
CA LEU A 449 -19.51 22.04 -3.28
C LEU A 449 -19.93 20.61 -3.53
N ASN A 450 -18.95 19.71 -3.62
CA ASN A 450 -19.13 18.31 -3.92
C ASN A 450 -18.97 17.44 -2.67
N LYS A 451 -18.01 17.78 -1.80
CA LYS A 451 -17.63 16.97 -0.63
C LYS A 451 -17.51 17.83 0.63
N LEU A 452 -18.19 17.43 1.68
CA LEU A 452 -18.09 18.00 3.02
C LEU A 452 -17.82 16.88 4.04
N ILE A 453 -16.66 16.92 4.68
CA ILE A 453 -16.22 15.88 5.63
C ILE A 453 -16.14 16.48 7.04
N LEU A 454 -17.03 16.03 7.91
CA LEU A 454 -17.20 16.45 9.31
C LEU A 454 -17.03 15.27 10.30
N SER A 455 -16.39 14.19 9.84
CA SER A 455 -16.20 12.98 10.64
C SER A 455 -15.30 13.19 11.85
N ASP A 456 -15.41 12.32 12.85
CA ASP A 456 -14.58 12.36 14.07
C ASP A 456 -14.68 13.71 14.80
N ASN A 457 -15.90 14.19 15.04
CA ASN A 457 -16.13 15.45 15.78
C ASN A 457 -17.00 15.18 17.03
N LEU A 458 -17.41 16.24 17.71
CA LEU A 458 -18.27 16.17 18.89
C LEU A 458 -19.73 16.58 18.58
N ILE A 459 -20.16 16.45 17.32
CA ILE A 459 -21.40 17.09 16.85
C ILE A 459 -22.58 16.39 17.52
N SER A 460 -23.32 17.16 18.31
CA SER A 460 -24.57 16.72 18.96
C SER A 460 -25.75 17.60 18.60
N LYS A 461 -25.52 18.79 18.03
CA LYS A 461 -26.57 19.75 17.64
C LYS A 461 -26.38 20.25 16.21
N LEU A 462 -27.38 20.03 15.37
CA LEU A 462 -27.48 20.61 14.03
C LEU A 462 -28.74 21.46 13.95
N GLN A 463 -28.60 22.73 13.56
CA GLN A 463 -29.75 23.62 13.37
C GLN A 463 -30.46 23.37 12.02
N ARG A 464 -31.72 23.80 11.92
CA ARG A 464 -32.47 23.77 10.66
C ARG A 464 -31.74 24.63 9.61
N ARG A 465 -31.70 24.14 8.37
CA ARG A 465 -31.00 24.81 7.25
C ARG A 465 -29.50 25.02 7.51
N ALA A 466 -28.84 24.14 8.27
CA ALA A 466 -27.38 24.18 8.42
C ALA A 466 -26.65 23.99 7.07
N PHE A 467 -27.26 23.24 6.16
CA PHE A 467 -26.78 22.98 4.80
C PHE A 467 -27.78 23.54 3.77
N SER A 468 -27.51 24.73 3.25
CA SER A 468 -28.45 25.50 2.41
C SER A 468 -27.89 25.76 1.01
N ASN A 469 -28.71 25.55 -0.02
CA ASN A 469 -28.39 25.86 -1.42
C ASN A 469 -27.08 25.20 -1.91
N LEU A 470 -26.98 23.87 -1.76
CA LEU A 470 -25.80 23.07 -2.14
C LEU A 470 -26.15 22.09 -3.28
N PRO A 471 -26.45 22.58 -4.50
CA PRO A 471 -27.00 21.75 -5.57
C PRO A 471 -26.06 20.62 -6.02
N SER A 472 -24.74 20.75 -5.87
CA SER A 472 -23.73 19.77 -6.32
C SER A 472 -23.22 18.83 -5.23
N LEU A 473 -23.72 18.94 -3.99
CA LEU A 473 -23.21 18.17 -2.86
C LEU A 473 -23.51 16.68 -3.02
N ALA A 474 -22.48 15.93 -3.39
CA ALA A 474 -22.55 14.49 -3.60
C ALA A 474 -22.21 13.69 -2.33
N LYS A 475 -21.36 14.21 -1.44
CA LYS A 475 -20.93 13.50 -0.22
C LYS A 475 -20.96 14.40 1.02
N LEU A 476 -21.68 13.95 2.04
CA LEU A 476 -21.63 14.49 3.40
C LEU A 476 -21.25 13.39 4.38
N ASP A 477 -20.14 13.58 5.08
CA ASP A 477 -19.64 12.63 6.07
C ASP A 477 -19.76 13.19 7.49
N LEU A 478 -20.63 12.58 8.30
CA LEU A 478 -20.89 12.90 9.71
C LEU A 478 -20.56 11.70 10.62
N GLN A 479 -19.75 10.76 10.13
CA GLN A 479 -19.35 9.57 10.88
C GLN A 479 -18.66 9.92 12.21
N ASN A 480 -18.84 9.07 13.22
CA ASN A 480 -18.14 9.20 14.51
C ASN A 480 -18.37 10.57 15.16
N ASN A 481 -19.63 10.84 15.46
CA ASN A 481 -20.12 12.03 16.14
C ASN A 481 -21.11 11.61 17.25
N PHE A 482 -21.79 12.58 17.87
CA PHE A 482 -22.67 12.37 19.02
C PHE A 482 -24.13 12.71 18.69
N LEU A 483 -24.56 12.50 17.45
CA LEU A 483 -25.94 12.75 17.05
C LEU A 483 -26.87 11.70 17.67
N SER A 484 -27.87 12.14 18.42
CA SER A 484 -28.93 11.26 18.99
C SER A 484 -30.17 11.16 18.10
N GLU A 485 -30.37 12.15 17.23
CA GLU A 485 -31.44 12.19 16.24
C GLU A 485 -30.93 12.73 14.90
N PHE A 486 -31.66 12.42 13.83
CA PHE A 486 -31.39 12.96 12.50
C PHE A 486 -32.66 13.57 11.88
N SER A 487 -32.52 14.72 11.21
CA SER A 487 -33.64 15.39 10.55
C SER A 487 -33.29 15.81 9.13
N PHE A 488 -34.20 15.59 8.18
CA PHE A 488 -34.04 16.15 6.84
C PHE A 488 -34.17 17.69 6.83
N GLY A 489 -34.70 18.30 7.88
CA GLY A 489 -34.79 19.77 8.03
C GLY A 489 -33.43 20.48 8.17
N TYR A 490 -32.33 19.73 8.29
CA TYR A 490 -30.98 20.29 8.24
C TYR A 490 -30.60 20.77 6.82
N PHE A 491 -31.28 20.26 5.80
CA PHE A 491 -31.01 20.56 4.39
C PHE A 491 -32.05 21.51 3.80
N ALA A 492 -31.62 22.42 2.94
CA ALA A 492 -32.49 23.26 2.12
C ALA A 492 -31.96 23.35 0.69
N ASN A 493 -32.84 23.12 -0.30
CA ASN A 493 -32.53 23.26 -1.73
C ASN A 493 -31.33 22.41 -2.20
N MET A 494 -31.49 21.09 -2.15
CA MET A 494 -30.51 20.10 -2.60
C MET A 494 -30.97 19.45 -3.91
N SER A 495 -30.09 19.35 -4.91
CA SER A 495 -30.45 18.85 -6.25
C SER A 495 -29.80 17.51 -6.60
N THR A 496 -28.55 17.30 -6.20
CA THR A 496 -27.80 16.07 -6.48
C THR A 496 -28.15 14.94 -5.52
N PRO A 497 -28.10 13.66 -5.96
CA PRO A 497 -28.27 12.53 -5.08
C PRO A 497 -27.15 12.47 -4.03
N LEU A 498 -27.51 12.70 -2.77
CA LEU A 498 -26.57 12.77 -1.66
C LEU A 498 -26.12 11.38 -1.19
N HIS A 499 -24.82 11.23 -0.91
CA HIS A 499 -24.26 10.14 -0.10
C HIS A 499 -24.05 10.66 1.32
N LEU A 500 -24.81 10.11 2.26
CA LEU A 500 -24.83 10.55 3.65
C LEU A 500 -24.28 9.45 4.56
N ASN A 501 -23.14 9.72 5.19
CA ASN A 501 -22.56 8.83 6.19
C ASN A 501 -22.87 9.35 7.60
N LEU A 502 -23.69 8.61 8.35
CA LEU A 502 -24.10 8.88 9.72
C LEU A 502 -23.65 7.74 10.67
N SER A 503 -22.72 6.90 10.21
CA SER A 503 -22.28 5.74 10.97
C SER A 503 -21.57 6.14 12.28
N ARG A 504 -21.58 5.26 13.27
CA ARG A 504 -20.94 5.48 14.59
C ARG A 504 -21.44 6.77 15.25
N ASN A 505 -22.75 6.94 15.33
CA ASN A 505 -23.39 8.00 16.12
C ASN A 505 -24.25 7.35 17.22
N GLN A 506 -25.13 8.11 17.85
CA GLN A 506 -26.05 7.62 18.88
C GLN A 506 -27.50 7.71 18.42
N ILE A 507 -27.74 7.65 17.10
CA ILE A 507 -29.04 7.96 16.51
C ILE A 507 -30.07 6.90 16.90
N SER A 508 -31.15 7.33 17.55
CA SER A 508 -32.30 6.48 17.91
C SER A 508 -33.58 6.84 17.17
N SER A 509 -33.70 8.09 16.68
CA SER A 509 -34.90 8.60 16.03
C SER A 509 -34.57 9.46 14.81
N CYS A 510 -35.54 9.57 13.90
CA CYS A 510 -35.42 10.39 12.70
C CYS A 510 -36.71 11.14 12.38
N ASN A 511 -36.60 12.43 12.07
CA ASN A 511 -37.72 13.35 11.83
C ASN A 511 -37.68 13.95 10.41
N SER A 512 -38.84 14.28 9.83
CA SER A 512 -38.91 14.87 8.48
C SER A 512 -40.05 15.88 8.39
N ASP A 513 -39.72 17.15 8.11
CA ASP A 513 -40.67 18.24 7.84
C ASP A 513 -40.75 18.61 6.34
N LEU A 514 -39.93 17.98 5.49
CA LEU A 514 -39.72 18.36 4.08
C LEU A 514 -40.32 17.34 3.10
N LYS A 515 -40.82 17.84 1.97
CA LYS A 515 -41.20 17.01 0.82
C LYS A 515 -39.94 16.60 0.06
N ILE A 516 -39.63 15.30 0.12
CA ILE A 516 -38.68 14.50 -0.69
C ILE A 516 -37.24 15.06 -0.75
N LEU A 517 -36.29 14.37 -0.12
CA LEU A 517 -34.86 14.65 -0.28
C LEU A 517 -34.23 13.66 -1.28
N ASN A 518 -33.41 14.17 -2.21
CA ASN A 518 -32.68 13.35 -3.16
C ASN A 518 -31.43 12.73 -2.49
N VAL A 519 -31.58 11.55 -1.89
CA VAL A 519 -30.49 10.81 -1.25
C VAL A 519 -30.32 9.47 -1.94
N ALA A 520 -29.10 9.15 -2.38
CA ALA A 520 -28.80 7.87 -3.03
C ALA A 520 -28.25 6.82 -2.05
N VAL A 521 -27.50 7.25 -1.02
CA VAL A 521 -26.88 6.35 -0.05
C VAL A 521 -27.05 6.92 1.36
N ILE A 522 -27.54 6.08 2.28
CA ILE A 522 -27.56 6.37 3.72
C ILE A 522 -26.82 5.25 4.44
N ASP A 523 -25.75 5.62 5.14
CA ASP A 523 -25.04 4.73 6.07
C ASP A 523 -25.39 5.10 7.51
N LEU A 524 -26.12 4.22 8.21
CA LEU A 524 -26.53 4.36 9.61
C LEU A 524 -25.92 3.25 10.48
N LYS A 525 -24.80 2.65 10.07
CA LYS A 525 -24.17 1.57 10.83
C LYS A 525 -23.73 2.02 12.22
N TYR A 526 -23.70 1.12 13.20
CA TYR A 526 -23.24 1.43 14.57
C TYR A 526 -24.00 2.61 15.18
N ASN A 527 -25.32 2.50 15.27
CA ASN A 527 -26.21 3.46 15.93
C ASN A 527 -27.16 2.72 16.90
N ASN A 528 -28.11 3.45 17.49
CA ASN A 528 -29.06 2.93 18.47
C ASN A 528 -30.48 2.80 17.88
N ILE A 529 -30.60 2.44 16.59
CA ILE A 529 -31.88 2.37 15.89
C ILE A 529 -32.61 1.09 16.30
N ALA A 530 -33.80 1.23 16.91
CA ALA A 530 -34.61 0.10 17.37
C ALA A 530 -35.66 -0.39 16.36
N ARG A 531 -36.04 0.44 15.39
CA ARG A 531 -37.00 0.11 14.31
C ARG A 531 -36.62 0.86 13.04
N VAL A 532 -37.07 0.37 11.88
CA VAL A 532 -36.87 1.06 10.60
C VAL A 532 -37.38 2.51 10.70
N PRO A 533 -36.55 3.54 10.49
CA PRO A 533 -36.95 4.93 10.71
C PRO A 533 -38.04 5.40 9.74
N LYS A 534 -39.13 5.97 10.27
CA LYS A 534 -40.28 6.47 9.46
C LYS A 534 -39.91 7.59 8.48
N CYS A 535 -38.92 8.40 8.80
CA CYS A 535 -38.48 9.48 7.91
C CYS A 535 -38.03 8.97 6.52
N LEU A 536 -37.61 7.70 6.41
CA LEU A 536 -37.20 7.08 5.16
C LEU A 536 -38.34 6.97 4.13
N GLU A 537 -39.60 7.07 4.57
CA GLU A 537 -40.78 7.14 3.67
C GLU A 537 -40.65 8.28 2.64
N ASN A 538 -39.91 9.35 2.97
CA ASN A 538 -39.67 10.50 2.11
C ASN A 538 -38.40 10.37 1.22
N THR A 539 -37.83 9.17 1.07
CA THR A 539 -36.57 8.93 0.33
C THR A 539 -36.71 7.89 -0.81
N ALA A 540 -37.70 8.07 -1.70
CA ALA A 540 -38.00 7.10 -2.77
C ALA A 540 -36.85 6.84 -3.78
N LEU A 541 -35.88 7.76 -3.90
CA LEU A 541 -34.71 7.63 -4.78
C LEU A 541 -33.51 6.92 -4.11
N LEU A 542 -33.65 6.49 -2.85
CA LEU A 542 -32.59 5.81 -2.11
C LEU A 542 -32.22 4.50 -2.81
N ARG A 543 -30.93 4.32 -3.11
CA ARG A 543 -30.38 3.12 -3.77
C ARG A 543 -29.69 2.18 -2.80
N ARG A 544 -29.05 2.72 -1.74
CA ARG A 544 -28.34 1.90 -0.74
C ARG A 544 -28.65 2.35 0.67
N LEU A 545 -29.05 1.40 1.50
CA LEU A 545 -29.35 1.62 2.91
C LEU A 545 -28.58 0.62 3.77
N TYR A 546 -27.75 1.15 4.67
CA TYR A 546 -27.02 0.35 5.64
C TYR A 546 -27.54 0.63 7.05
N LEU A 547 -28.05 -0.40 7.71
CA LEU A 547 -28.57 -0.37 9.08
C LEU A 547 -27.84 -1.38 9.98
N ASP A 548 -26.62 -1.75 9.60
CA ASP A 548 -25.84 -2.79 10.31
C ASP A 548 -25.46 -2.35 11.72
N PHE A 549 -25.23 -3.29 12.63
CA PHE A 549 -24.80 -2.98 14.01
C PHE A 549 -25.74 -1.98 14.71
N ASN A 550 -27.04 -2.24 14.65
CA ASN A 550 -28.08 -1.51 15.38
C ASN A 550 -28.84 -2.47 16.31
N ILE A 551 -29.92 -2.01 16.92
CA ILE A 551 -30.72 -2.79 17.88
C ILE A 551 -32.11 -3.11 17.34
N ILE A 552 -32.26 -3.25 16.02
CA ILE A 552 -33.55 -3.55 15.37
C ILE A 552 -34.01 -4.95 15.77
N SER A 553 -35.19 -5.08 16.38
CA SER A 553 -35.71 -6.36 16.88
C SER A 553 -36.76 -7.02 15.98
N SER A 554 -37.45 -6.22 15.15
CA SER A 554 -38.49 -6.72 14.24
C SER A 554 -38.58 -5.89 12.97
N LEU A 555 -38.95 -6.54 11.86
CA LEU A 555 -39.30 -5.88 10.60
C LEU A 555 -40.82 -5.89 10.45
N ASP A 556 -41.39 -4.69 10.54
CA ASP A 556 -42.84 -4.47 10.53
C ASP A 556 -43.43 -4.58 9.10
N HIS A 557 -44.75 -4.73 9.00
CA HIS A 557 -45.45 -4.79 7.72
C HIS A 557 -45.22 -3.50 6.91
N ASN A 558 -44.88 -3.65 5.62
CA ASN A 558 -44.63 -2.54 4.69
C ASN A 558 -43.50 -1.57 5.14
N GLY A 559 -42.61 -1.97 6.04
CA GLY A 559 -41.58 -1.08 6.61
C GLY A 559 -40.64 -0.42 5.60
N PHE A 560 -40.49 -1.00 4.40
CA PHE A 560 -39.66 -0.45 3.31
C PHE A 560 -40.46 -0.10 2.05
N MET A 561 -41.79 -0.08 2.10
CA MET A 561 -42.66 -0.04 0.92
C MET A 561 -42.44 1.16 -0.01
N HIS A 562 -41.97 2.28 0.55
CA HIS A 562 -41.71 3.52 -0.18
C HIS A 562 -40.33 3.57 -0.86
N LEU A 563 -39.42 2.65 -0.54
CA LEU A 563 -38.04 2.64 -1.05
C LEU A 563 -37.93 1.90 -2.39
N THR A 564 -38.71 2.34 -3.39
CA THR A 564 -38.89 1.62 -4.67
C THR A 564 -37.62 1.58 -5.54
N SER A 565 -36.67 2.48 -5.33
CA SER A 565 -35.38 2.53 -6.05
C SER A 565 -34.24 1.77 -5.34
N LEU A 566 -34.52 1.15 -4.19
CA LEU A 566 -33.50 0.52 -3.36
C LEU A 566 -32.90 -0.70 -4.06
N GLU A 567 -31.58 -0.74 -4.18
CA GLU A 567 -30.80 -1.80 -4.81
C GLU A 567 -30.08 -2.67 -3.77
N HIS A 568 -29.64 -2.07 -2.66
CA HIS A 568 -28.92 -2.76 -1.60
C HIS A 568 -29.47 -2.39 -0.22
N LEU A 569 -29.85 -3.41 0.55
CA LEU A 569 -30.30 -3.28 1.92
C LEU A 569 -29.46 -4.18 2.82
N SER A 570 -28.80 -3.59 3.81
CA SER A 570 -27.99 -4.31 4.79
C SER A 570 -28.54 -4.08 6.20
N LEU A 571 -28.83 -5.17 6.88
CA LEU A 571 -29.40 -5.25 8.24
C LEU A 571 -28.55 -6.20 9.10
N GLN A 572 -27.27 -6.38 8.75
CA GLN A 572 -26.38 -7.32 9.42
C GLN A 572 -26.17 -6.94 10.89
N GLN A 573 -25.97 -7.94 11.76
CA GLN A 573 -25.63 -7.70 13.17
C GLN A 573 -26.67 -6.81 13.88
N ASN A 574 -27.94 -7.18 13.77
CA ASN A 574 -29.04 -6.60 14.55
C ASN A 574 -29.64 -7.68 15.47
N ASN A 575 -30.73 -7.35 16.16
CA ASN A 575 -31.45 -8.27 17.04
C ASN A 575 -32.74 -8.80 16.40
N ILE A 576 -32.79 -8.90 15.06
CA ILE A 576 -34.06 -9.18 14.35
C ILE A 576 -34.49 -10.61 14.65
N MET A 577 -35.65 -10.75 15.31
CA MET A 577 -36.28 -12.03 15.62
C MET A 577 -37.48 -12.31 14.70
N ILE A 578 -38.26 -11.26 14.40
CA ILE A 578 -39.54 -11.37 13.68
C ILE A 578 -39.45 -10.58 12.37
N VAL A 579 -39.72 -11.26 11.27
CA VAL A 579 -39.87 -10.66 9.94
C VAL A 579 -41.32 -10.81 9.50
N SER A 580 -42.06 -9.71 9.41
CA SER A 580 -43.46 -9.72 8.98
C SER A 580 -43.62 -10.17 7.52
N ARG A 581 -44.73 -10.84 7.17
CA ARG A 581 -45.00 -11.41 5.83
C ARG A 581 -44.80 -10.44 4.65
N LYS A 582 -45.04 -9.14 4.86
CA LYS A 582 -44.89 -8.08 3.83
C LYS A 582 -43.80 -7.06 4.19
N ALA A 583 -42.80 -7.45 4.97
CA ALA A 583 -41.73 -6.53 5.38
C ALA A 583 -41.00 -5.88 4.17
N PHE A 584 -40.73 -6.65 3.12
CA PHE A 584 -40.00 -6.22 1.92
C PHE A 584 -40.90 -5.86 0.72
N ALA A 585 -42.22 -5.80 0.93
CA ALA A 585 -43.14 -5.44 -0.14
C ALA A 585 -42.82 -4.04 -0.68
N GLY A 586 -42.77 -3.87 -2.01
CA GLY A 586 -42.45 -2.58 -2.67
C GLY A 586 -41.00 -2.45 -3.16
N LEU A 587 -40.08 -3.30 -2.72
CA LEU A 587 -38.65 -3.27 -3.08
C LEU A 587 -38.35 -3.89 -4.47
N GLN A 588 -38.93 -3.33 -5.53
CA GLN A 588 -38.89 -3.90 -6.90
C GLN A 588 -37.49 -3.87 -7.55
N ASN A 589 -36.60 -2.99 -7.11
CA ASN A 589 -35.25 -2.85 -7.64
C ASN A 589 -34.17 -3.51 -6.77
N LEU A 590 -34.54 -4.17 -5.67
CA LEU A 590 -33.57 -4.72 -4.74
C LEU A 590 -32.77 -5.83 -5.41
N GLN A 591 -31.45 -5.74 -5.31
CA GLN A 591 -30.49 -6.68 -5.90
C GLN A 591 -29.77 -7.50 -4.83
N SER A 592 -29.50 -6.88 -3.68
CA SER A 592 -28.83 -7.52 -2.54
C SER A 592 -29.55 -7.23 -1.24
N LEU A 593 -29.75 -8.28 -0.44
CA LEU A 593 -30.32 -8.24 0.89
C LEU A 593 -29.42 -9.01 1.88
N ASP A 594 -28.91 -8.31 2.88
CA ASP A 594 -28.13 -8.92 3.97
C ASP A 594 -28.91 -8.86 5.29
N LEU A 595 -29.28 -10.04 5.81
CA LEU A 595 -29.93 -10.26 7.10
C LEU A 595 -29.04 -11.10 8.03
N SER A 596 -27.73 -11.19 7.73
CA SER A 596 -26.82 -12.05 8.49
C SER A 596 -26.60 -11.59 9.93
N LYS A 597 -26.21 -12.54 10.80
CA LYS A 597 -25.90 -12.27 12.22
C LYS A 597 -27.08 -11.62 12.95
N ASN A 598 -28.26 -12.20 12.78
CA ASN A 598 -29.49 -11.82 13.47
C ASN A 598 -30.03 -13.02 14.29
N LEU A 599 -31.24 -12.91 14.82
CA LEU A 599 -31.87 -13.93 15.66
C LEU A 599 -33.11 -14.53 14.99
N ILE A 600 -33.14 -14.57 13.66
CA ILE A 600 -34.31 -15.03 12.90
C ILE A 600 -34.40 -16.55 13.03
N SER A 601 -35.53 -17.04 13.55
CA SER A 601 -35.79 -18.48 13.70
C SER A 601 -36.76 -19.04 12.65
N GLN A 602 -37.62 -18.21 12.08
CA GLN A 602 -38.64 -18.62 11.11
C GLN A 602 -38.90 -17.53 10.06
N LEU A 603 -39.32 -17.95 8.86
CA LEU A 603 -39.73 -17.08 7.75
C LEU A 603 -41.09 -17.54 7.21
N HIS A 604 -41.88 -16.60 6.68
CA HIS A 604 -43.19 -16.91 6.13
C HIS A 604 -43.12 -17.42 4.67
N PRO A 605 -44.12 -18.20 4.20
CA PRO A 605 -44.26 -18.49 2.78
C PRO A 605 -44.37 -17.21 1.95
N GLY A 606 -43.60 -17.13 0.87
CA GLY A 606 -43.51 -15.96 0.00
C GLY A 606 -42.81 -14.75 0.60
N GLN A 607 -42.00 -14.90 1.65
CA GLN A 607 -41.30 -13.77 2.31
C GLN A 607 -40.44 -12.93 1.34
N PHE A 608 -39.86 -13.58 0.33
CA PHE A 608 -39.05 -12.94 -0.72
C PHE A 608 -39.67 -13.11 -2.11
N ALA A 609 -40.97 -13.39 -2.19
CA ALA A 609 -41.63 -13.62 -3.46
C ALA A 609 -41.83 -12.33 -4.27
N ASN A 610 -41.83 -12.44 -5.60
CA ASN A 610 -42.01 -11.34 -6.55
C ASN A 610 -40.97 -10.21 -6.40
N MET A 611 -39.70 -10.57 -6.22
CA MET A 611 -38.57 -9.62 -6.16
C MET A 611 -37.70 -9.79 -7.42
N PRO A 612 -38.10 -9.23 -8.58
CA PRO A 612 -37.58 -9.63 -9.90
C PRO A 612 -36.12 -9.28 -10.16
N ARG A 613 -35.49 -8.47 -9.31
CA ARG A 613 -34.07 -8.09 -9.42
C ARG A 613 -33.20 -8.65 -8.29
N LEU A 614 -33.78 -9.34 -7.31
CA LEU A 614 -33.03 -9.84 -6.16
C LEU A 614 -32.15 -11.01 -6.60
N ARG A 615 -30.84 -10.81 -6.50
CA ARG A 615 -29.81 -11.78 -6.93
C ARG A 615 -29.05 -12.37 -5.77
N VAL A 616 -28.79 -11.57 -4.74
CA VAL A 616 -27.96 -11.96 -3.59
C VAL A 616 -28.78 -11.85 -2.32
N ILE A 617 -28.84 -12.94 -1.56
CA ILE A 617 -29.43 -12.94 -0.23
C ILE A 617 -28.51 -13.65 0.77
N SER A 618 -28.27 -13.00 1.90
CA SER A 618 -27.53 -13.55 3.02
C SER A 618 -28.44 -13.66 4.24
N LEU A 619 -28.62 -14.89 4.72
CA LEU A 619 -29.32 -15.25 5.94
C LEU A 619 -28.37 -15.94 6.94
N SER A 620 -27.06 -15.78 6.75
CA SER A 620 -26.07 -16.51 7.53
C SER A 620 -26.03 -16.08 9.00
N SER A 621 -25.58 -16.93 9.91
CA SER A 621 -25.53 -16.64 11.35
C SER A 621 -26.90 -16.22 11.91
N ASN A 622 -27.93 -17.02 11.64
CA ASN A 622 -29.27 -16.88 12.23
C ASN A 622 -29.62 -18.18 12.97
N SER A 623 -30.89 -18.34 13.38
CA SER A 623 -31.39 -19.53 14.07
C SER A 623 -32.35 -20.35 13.19
N LEU A 624 -32.18 -20.31 11.87
CA LEU A 624 -33.07 -21.01 10.92
C LEU A 624 -32.80 -22.52 10.92
N ASN A 625 -33.85 -23.33 10.90
CA ASN A 625 -33.76 -24.79 10.76
C ASN A 625 -34.57 -25.36 9.58
N TYR A 626 -35.47 -24.56 8.97
CA TYR A 626 -36.21 -24.90 7.75
C TYR A 626 -36.47 -23.64 6.90
N LEU A 627 -36.73 -23.83 5.60
CA LEU A 627 -37.29 -22.80 4.71
C LEU A 627 -38.63 -23.28 4.12
N PRO A 628 -39.65 -22.40 3.97
CA PRO A 628 -40.88 -22.73 3.26
C PRO A 628 -40.66 -22.97 1.76
N LYS A 629 -41.47 -23.84 1.14
CA LYS A 629 -41.38 -24.19 -0.31
C LYS A 629 -41.44 -22.96 -1.23
N ASP A 630 -42.42 -22.08 -1.02
CA ASP A 630 -42.69 -20.95 -1.92
C ASP A 630 -42.02 -19.64 -1.46
N ILE A 631 -40.89 -19.72 -0.72
CA ILE A 631 -40.26 -18.52 -0.13
C ILE A 631 -39.67 -17.59 -1.20
N PHE A 632 -39.24 -18.13 -2.34
CA PHE A 632 -38.57 -17.42 -3.42
C PHE A 632 -39.38 -17.33 -4.72
N SER A 633 -40.68 -17.62 -4.69
CA SER A 633 -41.47 -17.70 -5.93
C SER A 633 -41.40 -16.40 -6.75
N ASN A 634 -41.21 -16.53 -8.06
CA ASN A 634 -40.99 -15.41 -9.01
C ASN A 634 -39.79 -14.51 -8.68
N THR A 635 -38.69 -15.10 -8.20
CA THR A 635 -37.44 -14.40 -7.85
C THR A 635 -36.25 -15.05 -8.54
N VAL A 636 -35.19 -14.30 -8.82
CA VAL A 636 -34.05 -14.73 -9.65
C VAL A 636 -32.74 -14.74 -8.86
N ILE A 637 -32.71 -15.47 -7.75
CA ILE A 637 -31.54 -15.53 -6.87
C ILE A 637 -30.39 -16.27 -7.58
N GLU A 638 -29.22 -15.62 -7.60
CA GLU A 638 -27.96 -16.16 -8.13
C GLU A 638 -27.06 -16.66 -6.98
N MET A 639 -27.15 -16.04 -5.81
CA MET A 639 -26.34 -16.36 -4.63
C MET A 639 -27.17 -16.38 -3.35
N LEU A 640 -27.14 -17.52 -2.66
CA LEU A 640 -27.85 -17.75 -1.41
C LEU A 640 -26.86 -18.21 -0.33
N ASP A 641 -26.80 -17.47 0.77
CA ASP A 641 -25.96 -17.80 1.93
C ASP A 641 -26.85 -18.15 3.14
N LEU A 642 -26.81 -19.42 3.55
CA LEU A 642 -27.55 -20.01 4.67
C LEU A 642 -26.60 -20.51 5.77
N SER A 643 -25.33 -20.09 5.74
CA SER A 643 -24.30 -20.62 6.61
C SER A 643 -24.49 -20.25 8.07
N TYR A 644 -23.91 -21.01 9.01
CA TYR A 644 -24.04 -20.74 10.45
C TYR A 644 -25.50 -20.65 10.90
N ASN A 645 -26.29 -21.66 10.56
CA ASN A 645 -27.68 -21.81 10.99
C ASN A 645 -27.86 -23.18 11.68
N SER A 646 -29.10 -23.67 11.80
CA SER A 646 -29.44 -24.94 12.44
C SER A 646 -30.12 -25.92 11.47
N PHE A 647 -29.86 -25.83 10.16
CA PHE A 647 -30.44 -26.75 9.16
C PHE A 647 -29.93 -28.19 9.40
N SER A 648 -30.87 -29.14 9.48
CA SER A 648 -30.54 -30.59 9.56
C SER A 648 -30.60 -31.29 8.20
N VAL A 649 -31.24 -30.66 7.22
CA VAL A 649 -31.34 -31.11 5.83
C VAL A 649 -31.22 -29.90 4.90
N VAL A 650 -30.74 -30.12 3.67
CA VAL A 650 -30.77 -29.08 2.63
C VAL A 650 -32.23 -28.81 2.25
N PRO A 651 -32.69 -27.55 2.19
CA PRO A 651 -34.08 -27.20 1.88
C PRO A 651 -34.39 -27.32 0.37
N SER A 652 -34.31 -28.52 -0.19
CA SER A 652 -34.45 -28.79 -1.63
C SER A 652 -35.76 -28.23 -2.22
N LEU A 653 -36.87 -28.39 -1.50
CA LEU A 653 -38.19 -27.87 -1.90
C LEU A 653 -38.24 -26.34 -2.05
N SER A 654 -37.42 -25.60 -1.28
CA SER A 654 -37.34 -24.14 -1.41
C SER A 654 -36.40 -23.71 -2.52
N LEU A 655 -35.37 -24.51 -2.79
CA LEU A 655 -34.38 -24.22 -3.82
C LEU A 655 -34.91 -24.44 -5.24
N SER A 656 -35.93 -25.28 -5.41
CA SER A 656 -36.54 -25.56 -6.73
C SER A 656 -37.06 -24.29 -7.42
N ASP A 657 -37.58 -23.32 -6.66
CA ASP A 657 -38.09 -22.04 -7.18
C ASP A 657 -37.01 -21.21 -7.90
N ILE A 658 -35.75 -21.34 -7.46
CA ILE A 658 -34.60 -20.58 -7.97
C ILE A 658 -33.59 -21.48 -8.69
N GLY A 659 -33.97 -22.72 -8.99
CA GLY A 659 -33.11 -23.76 -9.54
C GLY A 659 -32.37 -23.38 -10.81
N ILE A 660 -33.04 -22.63 -11.68
CA ILE A 660 -32.51 -22.20 -12.97
C ILE A 660 -31.53 -21.01 -12.88
N THR A 661 -31.61 -20.21 -11.81
CA THR A 661 -30.79 -19.00 -11.64
C THR A 661 -29.65 -19.21 -10.67
N LEU A 662 -29.80 -20.09 -9.67
CA LEU A 662 -28.85 -20.27 -8.57
C LEU A 662 -27.47 -20.73 -9.08
N ARG A 663 -26.42 -19.99 -8.73
CA ARG A 663 -25.02 -20.26 -9.08
C ARG A 663 -24.16 -20.53 -7.87
N HIS A 664 -24.46 -19.88 -6.74
CA HIS A 664 -23.69 -19.98 -5.51
C HIS A 664 -24.61 -20.33 -4.34
N LEU A 665 -24.33 -21.46 -3.69
CA LEU A 665 -25.02 -21.89 -2.48
C LEU A 665 -24.01 -22.12 -1.37
N ARG A 666 -24.14 -21.37 -0.27
CA ARG A 666 -23.41 -21.66 0.97
C ARG A 666 -24.39 -22.12 2.03
N ILE A 667 -24.09 -23.26 2.63
CA ILE A 667 -24.87 -23.82 3.75
C ILE A 667 -23.91 -24.45 4.77
N ASN A 668 -22.70 -23.94 4.85
CA ASN A 668 -21.66 -24.43 5.76
C ASN A 668 -21.95 -24.06 7.23
N SER A 669 -21.33 -24.77 8.17
CA SER A 669 -21.57 -24.57 9.62
C SER A 669 -23.05 -24.75 9.99
N ASN A 670 -23.65 -25.86 9.58
CA ASN A 670 -25.02 -26.28 9.91
C ASN A 670 -25.01 -27.68 10.55
N ASN A 671 -26.18 -28.29 10.74
CA ASN A 671 -26.36 -29.62 11.33
C ASN A 671 -26.72 -30.69 10.28
N ILE A 672 -26.30 -30.54 9.02
CA ILE A 672 -26.73 -31.47 7.96
C ILE A 672 -26.01 -32.81 8.11
N GLU A 673 -26.78 -33.89 8.25
CA GLU A 673 -26.25 -35.25 8.51
C GLU A 673 -26.17 -36.10 7.24
N HIS A 674 -27.11 -35.94 6.31
CA HIS A 674 -27.25 -36.77 5.13
C HIS A 674 -27.63 -35.95 3.88
N ILE A 675 -27.09 -36.38 2.74
CA ILE A 675 -27.46 -35.91 1.40
C ILE A 675 -27.52 -37.11 0.45
N ASP A 676 -28.42 -37.07 -0.53
CA ASP A 676 -28.67 -38.14 -1.49
C ASP A 676 -29.01 -37.60 -2.90
N SER A 677 -29.31 -38.49 -3.85
CA SER A 677 -29.64 -38.10 -5.23
C SER A 677 -30.89 -37.22 -5.37
N THR A 678 -31.73 -37.10 -4.34
CA THR A 678 -32.91 -36.22 -4.34
C THR A 678 -32.62 -34.81 -3.84
N THR A 679 -31.39 -34.54 -3.38
CA THR A 679 -31.02 -33.29 -2.72
C THR A 679 -30.81 -32.12 -3.70
N PHE A 680 -30.16 -32.36 -4.85
CA PHE A 680 -29.79 -31.32 -5.83
C PHE A 680 -30.36 -31.45 -7.27
N PRO A 681 -31.40 -32.26 -7.57
CA PRO A 681 -31.86 -32.42 -8.95
C PRO A 681 -32.37 -31.11 -9.57
N ASP A 682 -32.95 -30.22 -8.75
CA ASP A 682 -33.60 -28.99 -9.22
C ASP A 682 -32.64 -27.79 -9.36
N ILE A 683 -31.36 -27.91 -8.99
CA ILE A 683 -30.36 -26.81 -9.10
C ILE A 683 -29.16 -27.17 -10.03
N PRO A 684 -29.39 -27.62 -11.28
CA PRO A 684 -28.35 -28.19 -12.15
C PRO A 684 -27.28 -27.18 -12.62
N TYR A 685 -27.55 -25.88 -12.44
CA TYR A 685 -26.73 -24.78 -12.93
C TYR A 685 -25.75 -24.22 -11.89
N LEU A 686 -25.69 -24.84 -10.71
CA LEU A 686 -24.84 -24.46 -9.60
C LEU A 686 -23.34 -24.54 -9.99
N GLN A 687 -22.58 -23.52 -9.62
CA GLN A 687 -21.14 -23.42 -9.90
C GLN A 687 -20.30 -23.49 -8.62
N HIS A 688 -20.85 -23.02 -7.49
CA HIS A 688 -20.19 -23.04 -6.19
C HIS A 688 -21.13 -23.63 -5.14
N LEU A 689 -20.68 -24.68 -4.47
CA LEU A 689 -21.35 -25.31 -3.35
C LEU A 689 -20.40 -25.39 -2.15
N ASP A 690 -20.82 -24.80 -1.03
CA ASP A 690 -20.11 -24.90 0.25
C ASP A 690 -20.99 -25.63 1.29
N LEU A 691 -20.57 -26.84 1.63
CA LEU A 691 -21.18 -27.75 2.61
C LEU A 691 -20.24 -27.98 3.81
N SER A 692 -19.18 -27.17 3.95
CA SER A 692 -18.17 -27.37 4.98
C SER A 692 -18.74 -27.29 6.40
N ASN A 693 -18.04 -27.87 7.38
CA ASN A 693 -18.40 -27.82 8.78
C ASN A 693 -19.87 -28.23 9.06
N ASN A 694 -20.29 -29.37 8.51
CA ASN A 694 -21.59 -30.00 8.78
C ASN A 694 -21.36 -31.33 9.51
N LYS A 695 -22.36 -32.21 9.55
CA LYS A 695 -22.28 -33.54 10.16
C LYS A 695 -22.31 -34.66 9.12
N LEU A 696 -21.88 -34.37 7.89
CA LEU A 696 -21.90 -35.35 6.81
C LEU A 696 -20.92 -36.47 7.10
N THR A 697 -21.42 -37.72 7.11
CA THR A 697 -20.62 -38.92 7.39
C THR A 697 -20.47 -39.83 6.18
N ILE A 698 -21.56 -40.09 5.46
CA ILE A 698 -21.56 -40.97 4.28
C ILE A 698 -22.10 -40.18 3.09
N LEU A 699 -21.36 -40.20 1.97
CA LEU A 699 -21.81 -39.60 0.71
C LEU A 699 -22.10 -40.69 -0.33
N PRO A 700 -23.34 -40.84 -0.79
CA PRO A 700 -23.69 -41.76 -1.87
C PRO A 700 -23.07 -41.36 -3.20
N ASP A 701 -22.71 -42.36 -4.02
CA ASP A 701 -21.98 -42.18 -5.30
C ASP A 701 -22.72 -41.28 -6.31
N ASN A 702 -24.05 -41.17 -6.21
CA ASN A 702 -24.90 -40.46 -7.17
C ASN A 702 -25.36 -39.06 -6.72
N VAL A 703 -24.89 -38.54 -5.59
CA VAL A 703 -25.40 -37.28 -5.00
C VAL A 703 -25.12 -36.03 -5.87
N PHE A 704 -24.00 -35.99 -6.60
CA PHE A 704 -23.62 -34.84 -7.43
C PHE A 704 -23.91 -35.03 -8.93
N THR A 705 -24.67 -36.06 -9.31
CA THR A 705 -24.96 -36.39 -10.72
C THR A 705 -25.64 -35.26 -11.50
N SER A 706 -26.47 -34.44 -10.84
CA SER A 706 -27.15 -33.29 -11.46
C SER A 706 -26.26 -32.04 -11.58
N LEU A 707 -25.13 -31.96 -10.87
CA LEU A 707 -24.31 -30.77 -10.73
C LEU A 707 -23.17 -30.68 -11.78
N GLY A 708 -23.49 -30.90 -13.06
CA GLY A 708 -22.49 -30.96 -14.14
C GLY A 708 -21.72 -29.65 -14.39
N MET A 709 -22.22 -28.51 -13.90
CA MET A 709 -21.60 -27.18 -14.03
C MET A 709 -20.78 -26.76 -12.81
N LEU A 710 -20.69 -27.62 -11.79
CA LEU A 710 -20.00 -27.31 -10.53
C LEU A 710 -18.51 -27.08 -10.76
N GLN A 711 -18.00 -25.94 -10.32
CA GLN A 711 -16.59 -25.54 -10.45
C GLN A 711 -15.87 -25.50 -9.10
N VAL A 712 -16.59 -25.18 -8.03
CA VAL A 712 -16.07 -25.09 -6.66
C VAL A 712 -16.94 -25.92 -5.73
N LEU A 713 -16.31 -26.84 -5.01
CA LEU A 713 -16.95 -27.66 -4.00
C LEU A 713 -16.11 -27.66 -2.73
N ASP A 714 -16.73 -27.24 -1.62
CA ASP A 714 -16.16 -27.34 -0.29
C ASP A 714 -16.96 -28.32 0.56
N LEU A 715 -16.28 -29.38 1.00
CA LEU A 715 -16.79 -30.42 1.87
C LEU A 715 -15.96 -30.54 3.16
N SER A 716 -15.06 -29.58 3.40
CA SER A 716 -14.12 -29.61 4.51
C SER A 716 -14.80 -29.66 5.89
N SER A 717 -14.10 -30.15 6.90
CA SER A 717 -14.62 -30.28 8.27
C SER A 717 -15.91 -31.10 8.37
N ASN A 718 -15.98 -32.21 7.61
CA ASN A 718 -17.02 -33.23 7.72
C ASN A 718 -16.33 -34.61 7.81
N PRO A 719 -16.68 -35.50 8.74
CA PRO A 719 -16.04 -36.82 8.89
C PRO A 719 -16.48 -37.82 7.79
N LEU A 720 -16.02 -37.60 6.55
CA LEU A 720 -16.53 -38.26 5.35
C LEU A 720 -16.02 -39.70 5.16
N ARG A 721 -16.93 -40.58 4.76
CA ARG A 721 -16.68 -41.91 4.18
C ARG A 721 -17.41 -41.98 2.84
N ALA A 722 -16.66 -42.08 1.76
CA ALA A 722 -17.23 -42.08 0.41
C ALA A 722 -16.37 -42.86 -0.57
N ASN A 723 -16.97 -43.37 -1.63
CA ASN A 723 -16.24 -43.84 -2.81
C ASN A 723 -15.97 -42.65 -3.73
N PHE A 724 -14.90 -41.90 -3.45
CA PHE A 724 -14.56 -40.66 -4.16
C PHE A 724 -14.40 -40.82 -5.69
N LYS A 725 -14.09 -42.03 -6.16
CA LYS A 725 -14.01 -42.33 -7.59
C LYS A 725 -15.39 -42.21 -8.25
N GLU A 726 -16.38 -42.90 -7.71
CA GLU A 726 -17.74 -42.89 -8.28
C GLU A 726 -18.46 -41.58 -7.95
N LEU A 727 -18.25 -41.03 -6.74
CA LEU A 727 -18.82 -39.76 -6.28
C LEU A 727 -18.57 -38.59 -7.24
N PHE A 728 -17.37 -38.50 -7.80
CA PHE A 728 -16.96 -37.40 -8.68
C PHE A 728 -17.00 -37.73 -10.17
N HIS A 729 -17.49 -38.91 -10.55
CA HIS A 729 -17.55 -39.34 -11.94
C HIS A 729 -18.25 -38.31 -12.85
N TYR A 730 -19.33 -37.68 -12.37
CA TYR A 730 -20.14 -36.73 -13.13
C TYR A 730 -19.75 -35.25 -12.91
N ALA A 731 -18.87 -34.95 -11.95
CA ALA A 731 -18.48 -33.58 -11.60
C ALA A 731 -17.23 -33.09 -12.37
N GLN A 732 -17.16 -33.39 -13.68
CA GLN A 732 -15.95 -33.19 -14.51
C GLN A 732 -15.55 -31.71 -14.74
N SER A 733 -16.45 -30.76 -14.43
CA SER A 733 -16.21 -29.32 -14.51
C SER A 733 -15.46 -28.75 -13.29
N LEU A 734 -15.25 -29.57 -12.25
CA LEU A 734 -14.69 -29.12 -10.99
C LEU A 734 -13.25 -28.62 -11.15
N LYS A 735 -12.99 -27.42 -10.65
CA LYS A 735 -11.67 -26.76 -10.67
C LYS A 735 -11.08 -26.60 -9.27
N HIS A 736 -11.93 -26.45 -8.26
CA HIS A 736 -11.53 -26.29 -6.87
C HIS A 736 -12.27 -27.30 -6.01
N LEU A 737 -11.51 -28.11 -5.28
CA LEU A 737 -12.03 -29.10 -4.35
C LEU A 737 -11.34 -28.93 -2.99
N ASN A 738 -12.15 -28.72 -1.95
CA ASN A 738 -11.69 -28.66 -0.58
C ASN A 738 -12.25 -29.84 0.22
N LEU A 739 -11.35 -30.67 0.72
CA LEU A 739 -11.61 -31.85 1.55
C LEU A 739 -10.76 -31.79 2.83
N ALA A 740 -10.40 -30.58 3.28
CA ALA A 740 -9.60 -30.40 4.48
C ALA A 740 -10.36 -30.89 5.73
N ASN A 741 -9.66 -31.44 6.72
CA ASN A 741 -10.28 -31.89 7.97
C ASN A 741 -11.49 -32.84 7.75
N SER A 742 -11.39 -33.73 6.77
CA SER A 742 -12.48 -34.64 6.39
C SER A 742 -12.31 -36.06 6.90
N GLY A 743 -11.32 -36.31 7.78
CA GLY A 743 -11.04 -37.65 8.33
C GLY A 743 -10.39 -38.61 7.32
N ILE A 744 -9.80 -38.10 6.24
CA ILE A 744 -9.17 -38.90 5.19
C ILE A 744 -7.84 -39.48 5.69
N THR A 745 -7.66 -40.80 5.61
CA THR A 745 -6.42 -41.50 6.04
C THR A 745 -5.49 -41.85 4.89
N SER A 746 -6.01 -41.96 3.66
CA SER A 746 -5.23 -42.21 2.44
C SER A 746 -5.80 -41.39 1.29
N THR A 747 -4.95 -40.93 0.37
CA THR A 747 -5.40 -40.02 -0.70
C THR A 747 -6.46 -40.64 -1.61
N PRO A 748 -7.61 -39.97 -1.80
CA PRO A 748 -8.71 -40.51 -2.59
C PRO A 748 -8.39 -40.55 -4.09
N HIS A 749 -8.92 -41.54 -4.81
CA HIS A 749 -8.85 -41.56 -6.26
C HIS A 749 -9.87 -40.56 -6.84
N LEU A 750 -9.37 -39.49 -7.48
CA LEU A 750 -10.18 -38.38 -7.97
C LEU A 750 -10.17 -38.32 -9.51
N PRO A 751 -11.25 -38.73 -10.19
CA PRO A 751 -11.32 -38.68 -11.65
C PRO A 751 -11.64 -37.26 -12.17
N LEU A 752 -10.77 -36.30 -11.85
CA LEU A 752 -10.99 -34.86 -12.04
C LEU A 752 -9.84 -34.22 -12.84
N PRO A 753 -9.75 -34.45 -14.16
CA PRO A 753 -8.63 -33.98 -14.98
C PRO A 753 -8.56 -32.45 -15.15
N ASN A 754 -9.65 -31.75 -14.83
CA ASN A 754 -9.74 -30.29 -14.89
C ASN A 754 -9.41 -29.58 -13.57
N LEU A 755 -9.12 -30.34 -12.51
CA LEU A 755 -8.87 -29.78 -11.19
C LEU A 755 -7.62 -28.90 -11.20
N VAL A 756 -7.74 -27.72 -10.61
CA VAL A 756 -6.68 -26.70 -10.55
C VAL A 756 -6.20 -26.52 -9.10
N HIS A 757 -7.11 -26.58 -8.13
CA HIS A 757 -6.81 -26.45 -6.71
C HIS A 757 -7.39 -27.64 -5.94
N LEU A 758 -6.55 -28.28 -5.14
CA LEU A 758 -6.93 -29.36 -4.25
C LEU A 758 -6.41 -29.07 -2.85
N ASN A 759 -7.32 -29.04 -1.87
CA ASN A 759 -6.97 -28.93 -0.47
C ASN A 759 -7.31 -30.23 0.26
N LEU A 760 -6.28 -30.90 0.79
CA LEU A 760 -6.34 -32.08 1.63
C LEU A 760 -5.75 -31.83 3.02
N SER A 761 -5.61 -30.57 3.43
CA SER A 761 -4.99 -30.21 4.70
C SER A 761 -5.76 -30.74 5.92
N ARG A 762 -5.10 -30.79 7.08
CA ARG A 762 -5.72 -31.18 8.36
C ARG A 762 -6.38 -32.56 8.35
N ASN A 763 -5.90 -33.48 7.52
CA ASN A 763 -6.36 -34.87 7.48
C ASN A 763 -5.36 -35.80 8.19
N HIS A 764 -5.54 -37.11 8.05
CA HIS A 764 -4.68 -38.15 8.64
C HIS A 764 -3.90 -38.90 7.56
N ILE A 765 -3.50 -38.22 6.49
CA ILE A 765 -2.82 -38.84 5.35
C ILE A 765 -1.37 -39.15 5.73
N GLU A 766 -0.99 -40.42 5.72
CA GLU A 766 0.38 -40.88 5.98
C GLU A 766 1.22 -41.01 4.70
N ALA A 767 0.58 -41.44 3.61
CA ALA A 767 1.19 -41.61 2.30
C ALA A 767 0.20 -41.29 1.19
N ILE A 768 0.73 -40.89 0.03
CA ILE A 768 -0.07 -40.53 -1.15
C ILE A 768 0.15 -41.58 -2.24
N ASN A 769 -0.95 -42.09 -2.78
CA ASN A 769 -0.90 -43.09 -3.85
C ASN A 769 -0.75 -42.43 -5.22
N LYS A 770 0.18 -42.91 -6.05
CA LYS A 770 0.37 -42.46 -7.45
C LYS A 770 -0.92 -42.44 -8.26
N ASN A 771 -1.75 -43.49 -8.14
CA ASN A 771 -2.98 -43.60 -8.92
C ASN A 771 -3.97 -42.47 -8.58
N SER A 772 -3.91 -41.93 -7.36
CA SER A 772 -4.81 -40.87 -6.90
C SER A 772 -4.53 -39.50 -7.52
N VAL A 773 -3.29 -39.26 -7.97
CA VAL A 773 -2.85 -37.96 -8.54
C VAL A 773 -2.56 -38.02 -10.04
N GLN A 774 -2.47 -39.22 -10.62
CA GLN A 774 -2.06 -39.40 -12.02
C GLN A 774 -3.01 -38.72 -13.04
N GLU A 775 -4.29 -38.57 -12.70
CA GLU A 775 -5.27 -37.88 -13.56
C GLU A 775 -5.27 -36.35 -13.38
N LEU A 776 -4.67 -35.82 -12.31
CA LEU A 776 -4.69 -34.40 -11.92
C LEU A 776 -3.65 -33.54 -12.65
N SER A 777 -3.45 -33.79 -13.95
CA SER A 777 -2.39 -33.14 -14.77
C SER A 777 -2.49 -31.61 -14.89
N ARG A 778 -3.65 -31.03 -14.56
CA ARG A 778 -3.90 -29.56 -14.58
C ARG A 778 -3.76 -28.89 -13.22
N LEU A 779 -3.47 -29.65 -12.17
CA LEU A 779 -3.35 -29.14 -10.80
C LEU A 779 -2.23 -28.10 -10.71
N LYS A 780 -2.55 -26.94 -10.15
CA LYS A 780 -1.62 -25.82 -9.93
C LYS A 780 -1.34 -25.58 -8.46
N SER A 781 -2.28 -25.90 -7.57
CA SER A 781 -2.13 -25.71 -6.14
C SER A 781 -2.54 -26.98 -5.41
N PHE A 782 -1.64 -27.45 -4.54
CA PHE A 782 -1.87 -28.63 -3.72
C PHE A 782 -1.51 -28.33 -2.27
N ASP A 783 -2.53 -28.30 -1.41
CA ASP A 783 -2.36 -28.11 0.03
C ASP A 783 -2.47 -29.46 0.74
N LEU A 784 -1.37 -29.89 1.34
CA LEU A 784 -1.20 -31.11 2.12
C LEU A 784 -0.82 -30.77 3.57
N SER A 785 -0.96 -29.52 3.99
CA SER A 785 -0.54 -29.07 5.32
C SER A 785 -1.28 -29.80 6.44
N HIS A 786 -0.70 -29.88 7.65
CA HIS A 786 -1.32 -30.53 8.81
C HIS A 786 -1.79 -31.98 8.55
N ASN A 787 -1.00 -32.80 7.87
CA ASN A 787 -1.23 -34.24 7.71
C ASN A 787 -0.21 -35.06 8.52
N GLN A 788 -0.11 -36.37 8.25
CA GLN A 788 0.83 -37.29 8.90
C GLN A 788 1.92 -37.77 7.93
N LEU A 789 2.33 -36.92 6.97
CA LEU A 789 3.37 -37.27 6.02
C LEU A 789 4.75 -37.31 6.71
N PHE A 790 5.39 -38.49 6.73
CA PHE A 790 6.74 -38.66 7.32
C PHE A 790 7.88 -38.33 6.35
N GLU A 791 7.57 -38.27 5.04
CA GLU A 791 8.51 -37.96 3.97
C GLU A 791 7.85 -37.08 2.90
N VAL A 792 8.67 -36.36 2.13
CA VAL A 792 8.20 -35.61 0.96
C VAL A 792 7.88 -36.61 -0.15
N PRO A 793 6.66 -36.62 -0.75
CA PRO A 793 6.25 -37.64 -1.71
C PRO A 793 6.80 -37.37 -3.12
N SER A 794 8.13 -37.45 -3.26
CA SER A 794 8.90 -37.05 -4.45
C SER A 794 8.51 -37.79 -5.74
N HIS A 795 8.13 -39.06 -5.61
CA HIS A 795 7.74 -39.93 -6.72
C HIS A 795 6.47 -39.46 -7.47
N LEU A 796 5.72 -38.49 -6.93
CA LEU A 796 4.46 -38.01 -7.51
C LEU A 796 4.62 -36.82 -8.45
N TRP A 797 5.71 -36.06 -8.33
CA TRP A 797 5.87 -34.78 -9.00
C TRP A 797 5.84 -34.86 -10.52
N ILE A 798 6.30 -35.98 -11.08
CA ILE A 798 6.22 -36.27 -12.51
C ILE A 798 4.77 -36.31 -13.05
N HIS A 799 3.80 -36.60 -12.18
CA HIS A 799 2.37 -36.65 -12.52
C HIS A 799 1.68 -35.28 -12.37
N LEU A 800 2.34 -34.31 -11.72
CA LEU A 800 1.81 -32.96 -11.47
C LEU A 800 2.68 -31.89 -12.16
N PRO A 801 2.86 -31.94 -13.49
CA PRO A 801 3.83 -31.09 -14.20
C PRO A 801 3.48 -29.60 -14.16
N ARG A 802 2.24 -29.24 -13.79
CA ARG A 802 1.75 -27.84 -13.75
C ARG A 802 1.67 -27.28 -12.33
N LEU A 803 2.15 -28.01 -11.33
CA LEU A 803 2.10 -27.57 -9.94
C LEU A 803 2.93 -26.29 -9.75
N LYS A 804 2.29 -25.26 -9.20
CA LYS A 804 2.85 -23.93 -8.93
C LYS A 804 2.95 -23.63 -7.44
N SER A 805 2.00 -24.11 -6.66
CA SER A 805 1.95 -23.90 -5.21
C SER A 805 1.83 -25.24 -4.50
N LEU A 806 2.71 -25.46 -3.53
CA LEU A 806 2.75 -26.68 -2.72
C LEU A 806 2.89 -26.29 -1.25
N ASP A 807 1.95 -26.72 -0.44
CA ASP A 807 2.00 -26.58 1.01
C ASP A 807 2.17 -27.96 1.67
N LEU A 808 3.32 -28.15 2.32
CA LEU A 808 3.64 -29.34 3.11
C LEU A 808 3.74 -29.03 4.61
N SER A 809 3.38 -27.81 5.01
CA SER A 809 3.63 -27.33 6.36
C SER A 809 2.91 -28.16 7.43
N PHE A 810 3.44 -28.15 8.65
CA PHE A 810 2.86 -28.85 9.80
C PHE A 810 2.66 -30.36 9.61
N ASN A 811 3.52 -31.01 8.82
CA ASN A 811 3.62 -32.47 8.72
C ASN A 811 4.81 -33.01 9.54
N PRO A 812 4.78 -34.29 9.96
CA PRO A 812 5.89 -34.94 10.66
C PRO A 812 7.03 -35.40 9.72
N ILE A 813 7.34 -34.61 8.70
CA ILE A 813 8.41 -34.90 7.73
C ILE A 813 9.76 -34.93 8.45
N ARG A 814 10.51 -36.02 8.27
CA ARG A 814 11.80 -36.24 8.95
C ARG A 814 12.99 -35.68 8.19
N GLU A 815 12.99 -35.78 6.87
CA GLU A 815 14.12 -35.36 6.04
C GLU A 815 13.67 -34.54 4.82
N ILE A 816 14.44 -33.50 4.51
CA ILE A 816 14.39 -32.78 3.22
C ILE A 816 15.77 -32.95 2.58
N VAL A 817 15.86 -33.85 1.59
CA VAL A 817 17.09 -34.18 0.87
C VAL A 817 17.00 -33.79 -0.61
N SER A 818 18.14 -33.80 -1.30
CA SER A 818 18.30 -33.26 -2.66
C SER A 818 17.22 -33.67 -3.68
N ASP A 819 16.68 -34.89 -3.60
CA ASP A 819 15.70 -35.40 -4.58
C ASP A 819 14.23 -35.10 -4.22
N CYS A 820 13.95 -34.53 -3.04
CA CYS A 820 12.59 -34.36 -2.51
C CYS A 820 11.65 -33.56 -3.43
N PHE A 821 12.17 -32.58 -4.17
CA PHE A 821 11.38 -31.72 -5.08
C PHE A 821 11.77 -31.90 -6.56
N TYR A 822 12.47 -32.99 -6.88
CA TYR A 822 12.88 -33.28 -8.24
C TYR A 822 11.65 -33.43 -9.16
N GLY A 823 11.67 -32.78 -10.33
CA GLY A 823 10.56 -32.78 -11.30
C GLY A 823 9.56 -31.62 -11.16
N LEU A 824 9.57 -30.86 -10.05
CA LEU A 824 8.73 -29.67 -9.86
C LEU A 824 9.30 -28.42 -10.56
N GLN A 825 9.36 -28.46 -11.89
CA GLN A 825 9.98 -27.40 -12.70
C GLN A 825 9.19 -26.08 -12.69
N ASN A 826 7.89 -26.13 -12.38
CA ASN A 826 6.98 -24.98 -12.42
C ASN A 826 6.64 -24.43 -11.03
N LEU A 827 7.23 -24.97 -9.96
CA LEU A 827 6.90 -24.58 -8.58
C LEU A 827 7.41 -23.16 -8.27
N GLN A 828 6.52 -22.38 -7.66
CA GLN A 828 6.62 -20.94 -7.46
C GLN A 828 6.49 -20.59 -5.99
N ASP A 829 5.55 -21.24 -5.31
CA ASP A 829 5.25 -21.03 -3.90
C ASP A 829 5.44 -22.35 -3.16
N LEU A 830 6.38 -22.37 -2.22
CA LEU A 830 6.65 -23.52 -1.38
C LEU A 830 6.49 -23.13 0.08
N ASN A 831 5.65 -23.88 0.81
CA ASN A 831 5.53 -23.77 2.26
C ASN A 831 5.95 -25.06 2.95
N ILE A 832 6.99 -24.96 3.78
CA ILE A 832 7.58 -26.03 4.59
C ILE A 832 7.73 -25.60 6.06
N GLN A 833 6.85 -24.74 6.54
CA GLN A 833 6.79 -24.36 7.96
C GLN A 833 6.24 -25.49 8.83
N GLY A 834 6.40 -25.39 10.14
CA GLY A 834 5.78 -26.31 11.10
C GLY A 834 6.32 -27.74 11.11
N LEU A 835 7.41 -28.06 10.41
CA LEU A 835 7.98 -29.42 10.34
C LEU A 835 8.77 -29.75 11.62
N LYS A 836 8.05 -30.07 12.70
CA LYS A 836 8.64 -30.24 14.05
C LYS A 836 9.60 -31.42 14.20
N PHE A 837 9.45 -32.45 13.36
CA PHE A 837 10.23 -33.69 13.43
C PHE A 837 11.38 -33.76 12.40
N LEU A 838 11.65 -32.65 11.70
CA LEU A 838 12.73 -32.57 10.74
C LEU A 838 14.08 -32.73 11.46
N ASN A 839 14.87 -33.73 11.06
CA ASN A 839 16.19 -34.01 11.62
C ASN A 839 17.32 -33.90 10.58
N ARG A 840 17.00 -33.83 9.29
CA ARG A 840 17.95 -33.64 8.19
C ARG A 840 17.42 -32.64 7.16
N PHE A 841 18.25 -31.68 6.77
CA PHE A 841 17.91 -30.66 5.79
C PHE A 841 19.08 -30.41 4.82
N GLU A 842 18.84 -30.54 3.52
CA GLU A 842 19.81 -30.24 2.46
C GLU A 842 19.31 -29.09 1.59
N SER A 843 20.09 -28.00 1.50
CA SER A 843 19.70 -26.81 0.75
C SER A 843 19.47 -27.07 -0.75
N LYS A 844 20.19 -28.05 -1.30
CA LYS A 844 20.12 -28.47 -2.72
C LYS A 844 18.71 -28.89 -3.13
N ALA A 845 17.93 -29.44 -2.21
CA ALA A 845 16.54 -29.87 -2.45
C ALA A 845 15.67 -28.75 -3.01
N ILE A 846 15.89 -27.52 -2.54
CA ILE A 846 15.10 -26.34 -2.92
C ILE A 846 15.81 -25.53 -4.00
N GLN A 847 17.16 -25.47 -3.98
CA GLN A 847 17.95 -24.72 -4.98
C GLN A 847 17.71 -25.17 -6.42
N GLN A 848 17.32 -26.42 -6.65
CA GLN A 848 16.98 -26.92 -7.99
C GLN A 848 15.70 -26.29 -8.59
N ILE A 849 14.85 -25.66 -7.77
CA ILE A 849 13.59 -25.03 -8.21
C ILE A 849 13.90 -23.63 -8.78
N ARG A 850 14.22 -23.58 -10.08
CA ARG A 850 14.73 -22.38 -10.77
C ARG A 850 13.81 -21.16 -10.74
N ILE A 851 12.50 -21.35 -10.58
CA ILE A 851 11.51 -20.27 -10.67
C ILE A 851 10.73 -20.01 -9.36
N LEU A 852 11.27 -20.47 -8.23
CA LEU A 852 10.68 -20.27 -6.89
C LEU A 852 10.62 -18.78 -6.52
N THR A 853 9.42 -18.22 -6.43
CA THR A 853 9.18 -16.79 -6.14
C THR A 853 8.89 -16.52 -4.68
N SER A 854 8.22 -17.45 -4.00
CA SER A 854 7.84 -17.36 -2.59
C SER A 854 8.30 -18.60 -1.84
N LEU A 855 8.98 -18.38 -0.70
CA LEU A 855 9.40 -19.45 0.19
C LEU A 855 8.93 -19.12 1.60
N SER A 856 8.10 -19.99 2.15
CA SER A 856 7.71 -19.98 3.56
C SER A 856 8.38 -21.15 4.27
N MET A 857 9.22 -20.85 5.24
CA MET A 857 9.95 -21.86 6.01
C MET A 857 10.09 -21.44 7.47
N GLN A 858 10.62 -22.34 8.29
CA GLN A 858 11.02 -22.04 9.66
C GLN A 858 12.52 -22.32 9.84
N THR A 859 13.09 -21.84 10.94
CA THR A 859 14.42 -22.25 11.37
C THR A 859 14.36 -23.59 12.11
N TRP A 860 15.43 -24.39 12.00
CA TRP A 860 15.57 -25.69 12.67
C TRP A 860 16.95 -25.78 13.35
N PRO A 861 17.20 -25.04 14.45
CA PRO A 861 18.51 -24.94 15.10
C PRO A 861 19.04 -26.27 15.66
N LYS A 862 18.15 -27.27 15.84
CA LYS A 862 18.51 -28.60 16.37
C LYS A 862 19.07 -29.55 15.30
N ILE A 863 19.02 -29.20 14.01
CA ILE A 863 19.56 -30.01 12.92
C ILE A 863 21.06 -29.72 12.79
N ASP A 864 21.87 -30.78 12.73
CA ASP A 864 23.31 -30.65 12.55
C ASP A 864 23.65 -29.88 11.27
N HIS A 865 24.56 -28.91 11.37
CA HIS A 865 24.99 -28.03 10.25
C HIS A 865 23.85 -27.24 9.59
N PHE A 866 22.69 -27.05 10.25
CA PHE A 866 21.56 -26.33 9.67
C PHE A 866 21.90 -24.90 9.25
N ALA A 867 22.64 -24.15 10.07
CA ALA A 867 23.01 -22.77 9.76
C ALA A 867 23.77 -22.66 8.42
N GLU A 868 24.69 -23.60 8.14
CA GLU A 868 25.42 -23.67 6.87
C GLU A 868 24.46 -23.96 5.70
N GLN A 869 23.56 -24.94 5.85
CA GLN A 869 22.58 -25.30 4.83
C GLN A 869 21.59 -24.16 4.56
N PHE A 870 21.09 -23.51 5.61
CA PHE A 870 20.21 -22.36 5.53
C PHE A 870 20.89 -21.20 4.79
N CYS A 871 22.14 -20.91 5.12
CA CYS A 871 22.89 -19.87 4.45
C CYS A 871 23.23 -20.19 3.00
N ASN A 872 23.57 -21.45 2.70
CA ASN A 872 23.77 -21.92 1.34
C ASN A 872 22.47 -21.78 0.52
N LEU A 873 21.31 -22.09 1.10
CA LEU A 873 20.02 -21.89 0.46
C LEU A 873 19.80 -20.42 0.08
N LEU A 874 19.80 -19.52 1.07
CA LEU A 874 19.45 -18.11 0.87
C LEU A 874 20.46 -17.34 0.02
N SER A 875 21.72 -17.80 -0.03
CA SER A 875 22.74 -17.23 -0.91
C SER A 875 22.50 -17.50 -2.40
N ASN A 876 21.81 -18.59 -2.75
CA ASN A 876 21.69 -19.09 -4.12
C ASN A 876 20.27 -18.98 -4.71
N LEU A 877 19.26 -18.61 -3.93
CA LEU A 877 17.90 -18.35 -4.42
C LEU A 877 17.75 -16.92 -4.99
N HIS A 878 18.37 -16.65 -6.12
CA HIS A 878 18.38 -15.32 -6.75
C HIS A 878 17.03 -14.89 -7.37
N GLN A 879 16.14 -15.84 -7.62
CA GLN A 879 14.80 -15.66 -8.17
C GLN A 879 13.77 -15.22 -7.11
N LEU A 880 14.07 -15.46 -5.83
CA LEU A 880 13.13 -15.23 -4.74
C LEU A 880 12.73 -13.75 -4.64
N ARG A 881 11.44 -13.51 -4.37
CA ARG A 881 10.85 -12.17 -4.18
C ARG A 881 10.20 -12.03 -2.81
N ILE A 882 9.61 -13.11 -2.30
CA ILE A 882 8.91 -13.17 -1.02
C ILE A 882 9.59 -14.22 -0.15
N LEU A 883 10.09 -13.82 1.00
CA LEU A 883 10.71 -14.71 1.98
C LEU A 883 9.95 -14.58 3.30
N LYS A 884 9.36 -15.69 3.77
CA LYS A 884 8.66 -15.76 5.05
C LYS A 884 9.36 -16.76 5.96
N ILE A 885 9.87 -16.28 7.08
CA ILE A 885 10.62 -17.09 8.03
C ILE A 885 9.90 -17.07 9.38
N HIS A 886 9.56 -18.26 9.86
CA HIS A 886 9.14 -18.49 11.23
C HIS A 886 10.37 -18.82 12.07
N VAL A 887 10.80 -17.88 12.92
CA VAL A 887 11.96 -18.02 13.79
C VAL A 887 11.53 -18.80 15.04
N VAL A 888 12.18 -19.94 15.28
CA VAL A 888 11.92 -20.82 16.42
C VAL A 888 12.79 -20.44 17.62
N GLU A 889 13.98 -19.89 17.37
CA GLU A 889 14.91 -19.37 18.36
C GLU A 889 14.32 -18.16 19.11
N THR A 890 14.89 -17.85 20.27
CA THR A 890 14.53 -16.66 21.04
C THR A 890 15.17 -15.38 20.52
N VAL A 891 16.22 -15.51 19.70
CA VAL A 891 17.05 -14.42 19.18
C VAL A 891 17.18 -14.54 17.66
N LEU A 892 17.00 -13.42 16.95
CA LEU A 892 17.34 -13.26 15.54
C LEU A 892 18.60 -12.40 15.43
N ASP A 893 19.74 -13.02 15.18
CA ASP A 893 21.06 -12.41 15.05
C ASP A 893 21.68 -12.65 13.66
N GLU A 894 22.46 -13.71 13.50
CA GLU A 894 23.29 -13.96 12.33
C GLU A 894 22.54 -14.69 11.20
N GLN A 895 21.33 -15.21 11.45
CA GLN A 895 20.65 -16.14 10.54
C GLN A 895 20.44 -15.56 9.14
N LEU A 896 20.24 -14.24 9.01
CA LEU A 896 19.98 -13.56 7.73
C LEU A 896 21.23 -12.88 7.11
N LEU A 897 22.37 -12.89 7.80
CA LEU A 897 23.58 -12.19 7.34
C LEU A 897 24.19 -12.79 6.07
N CYS A 898 23.76 -13.99 5.69
CA CYS A 898 24.17 -14.67 4.47
C CYS A 898 23.26 -14.41 3.26
N VAL A 899 22.16 -13.66 3.40
CA VAL A 899 21.30 -13.31 2.26
C VAL A 899 22.06 -12.41 1.28
N ARG A 900 22.07 -12.81 0.00
CA ARG A 900 22.71 -12.03 -1.10
C ARG A 900 21.72 -11.49 -2.12
N ASN A 901 20.47 -11.95 -2.08
CA ASN A 901 19.45 -11.57 -3.04
C ASN A 901 18.84 -10.20 -2.69
N ARG A 902 19.17 -9.18 -3.48
CA ARG A 902 18.66 -7.80 -3.33
C ARG A 902 17.31 -7.55 -3.98
N LYS A 903 16.70 -8.58 -4.54
CA LYS A 903 15.40 -8.50 -5.21
C LYS A 903 14.27 -9.06 -4.35
N ILE A 904 14.55 -9.41 -3.09
CA ILE A 904 13.52 -9.70 -2.11
C ILE A 904 12.78 -8.39 -1.86
N ARG A 905 11.48 -8.37 -2.17
CA ARG A 905 10.61 -7.21 -1.98
C ARG A 905 9.75 -7.34 -0.73
N HIS A 906 9.57 -8.56 -0.24
CA HIS A 906 8.82 -8.83 0.98
C HIS A 906 9.59 -9.80 1.87
N LEU A 907 9.94 -9.35 3.07
CA LEU A 907 10.51 -10.17 4.13
C LEU A 907 9.53 -10.19 5.31
N GLU A 908 9.04 -11.38 5.67
CA GLU A 908 8.14 -11.56 6.82
C GLU A 908 8.82 -12.44 7.87
N ILE A 909 9.00 -11.87 9.07
CA ILE A 909 9.52 -12.55 10.25
C ILE A 909 8.37 -12.78 11.22
N THR A 910 8.21 -14.02 11.65
CA THR A 910 7.21 -14.43 12.63
C THR A 910 7.81 -15.37 13.65
N GLY A 911 7.10 -15.60 14.76
CA GLY A 911 7.51 -16.58 15.77
C GLY A 911 7.29 -16.03 17.17
N ARG A 912 6.34 -16.59 17.91
CA ARG A 912 6.04 -16.13 19.28
C ARG A 912 7.23 -16.30 20.23
N ASN A 913 8.11 -17.26 19.98
CA ASN A 913 9.28 -17.45 20.84
C ASN A 913 10.37 -16.37 20.63
N LEU A 914 10.33 -15.64 19.51
CA LEU A 914 11.28 -14.57 19.21
C LEU A 914 11.03 -13.38 20.13
N LYS A 915 12.05 -12.99 20.89
CA LYS A 915 12.00 -11.89 21.87
C LYS A 915 13.05 -10.82 21.61
N ILE A 916 14.19 -11.21 21.05
CA ILE A 916 15.33 -10.30 20.81
C ILE A 916 15.68 -10.34 19.33
N ILE A 917 15.85 -9.17 18.74
CA ILE A 917 16.39 -9.01 17.39
C ILE A 917 17.70 -8.23 17.52
N ASP A 918 18.78 -8.75 16.94
CA ASP A 918 20.06 -8.06 16.90
C ASP A 918 20.01 -6.86 15.96
N ARG A 919 20.81 -5.83 16.27
CA ARG A 919 20.90 -4.60 15.48
C ARG A 919 21.22 -4.86 14.01
N ASP A 920 22.08 -5.83 13.70
CA ASP A 920 22.57 -6.06 12.35
C ASP A 920 21.78 -7.14 11.59
N ALA A 921 20.71 -7.69 12.18
CA ALA A 921 19.92 -8.79 11.63
C ALA A 921 19.45 -8.55 10.17
N PHE A 922 19.19 -7.29 9.79
CA PHE A 922 18.69 -6.93 8.46
C PHE A 922 19.68 -6.17 7.57
N ILE A 923 20.96 -6.08 7.94
CA ILE A 923 21.96 -5.26 7.22
C ILE A 923 22.09 -5.61 5.73
N ARG A 924 21.84 -6.88 5.36
CA ARG A 924 21.92 -7.37 3.98
C ARG A 924 20.82 -6.87 3.06
N PHE A 925 19.74 -6.30 3.60
CA PHE A 925 18.59 -5.82 2.85
C PHE A 925 18.63 -4.32 2.54
N GLY A 926 19.66 -3.60 3.02
CA GLY A 926 19.74 -2.14 2.87
C GLY A 926 19.97 -1.64 1.43
N ARG A 927 20.19 -2.54 0.46
CA ARG A 927 20.39 -2.21 -0.97
C ARG A 927 19.29 -2.76 -1.87
N ASN A 928 18.18 -3.19 -1.28
CA ASN A 928 17.02 -3.61 -2.05
C ASN A 928 16.36 -2.35 -2.65
N PRO A 929 15.93 -2.36 -3.92
CA PRO A 929 15.30 -1.18 -4.52
C PRO A 929 14.05 -0.74 -3.75
N ASP A 930 13.21 -1.71 -3.40
CA ASP A 930 12.00 -1.59 -2.60
C ASP A 930 11.90 -2.77 -1.63
N LEU A 931 11.39 -2.53 -0.43
CA LEU A 931 11.26 -3.56 0.60
C LEU A 931 10.09 -3.30 1.53
N VAL A 932 9.24 -4.32 1.70
CA VAL A 932 8.29 -4.44 2.79
C VAL A 932 8.88 -5.39 3.82
N LEU A 933 9.28 -4.86 4.97
CA LEU A 933 9.75 -5.63 6.11
C LEU A 933 8.63 -5.74 7.13
N LYS A 934 8.16 -6.98 7.33
CA LYS A 934 7.11 -7.29 8.28
C LYS A 934 7.65 -8.13 9.42
N ILE A 935 7.47 -7.68 10.65
CA ILE A 935 7.74 -8.43 11.87
C ILE A 935 6.40 -8.53 12.60
N THR A 936 5.85 -9.73 12.76
CA THR A 936 4.50 -9.88 13.32
C THR A 936 4.34 -11.20 14.07
N GLY A 937 3.45 -11.22 15.05
CA GLY A 937 3.17 -12.40 15.85
C GLY A 937 4.39 -12.87 16.64
N THR A 938 5.18 -11.92 17.14
CA THR A 938 6.36 -12.15 17.98
C THR A 938 6.13 -11.62 19.40
N ASP A 939 6.87 -12.15 20.37
CA ASP A 939 6.88 -11.64 21.75
C ASP A 939 8.00 -10.59 21.94
N VAL A 940 8.39 -9.88 20.87
CA VAL A 940 9.37 -8.79 20.92
C VAL A 940 8.73 -7.59 21.61
N GLU A 941 9.31 -7.17 22.73
CA GLU A 941 8.84 -6.03 23.53
C GLU A 941 9.56 -4.71 23.18
N GLU A 942 10.81 -4.81 22.74
CA GLU A 942 11.68 -3.68 22.38
C GLU A 942 12.56 -4.04 21.18
N LEU A 943 12.93 -3.04 20.38
CA LEU A 943 13.86 -3.20 19.24
C LEU A 943 15.16 -2.43 19.53
N PRO A 944 16.32 -2.94 19.09
CA PRO A 944 17.60 -2.26 19.33
C PRO A 944 17.74 -0.98 18.52
N ALA A 945 18.51 -0.03 19.07
CA ALA A 945 18.93 1.16 18.36
C ALA A 945 19.71 0.81 17.08
N GLY A 946 19.38 1.47 15.97
CA GLY A 946 20.05 1.31 14.68
C GLY A 946 19.63 0.08 13.87
N LEU A 947 18.58 -0.64 14.27
CA LEU A 947 18.10 -1.83 13.55
C LEU A 947 17.84 -1.57 12.05
N PHE A 948 17.26 -0.42 11.72
CA PHE A 948 16.93 -0.07 10.32
C PHE A 948 17.82 1.02 9.73
N SER A 949 18.83 1.50 10.47
CA SER A 949 19.64 2.65 10.03
C SER A 949 20.45 2.39 8.76
N ASN A 950 20.73 1.11 8.46
CA ASN A 950 21.46 0.70 7.27
C ASN A 950 20.59 0.64 6.00
N MET A 951 19.28 0.91 6.09
CA MET A 951 18.33 0.79 4.97
C MET A 951 18.06 2.10 4.22
N TYR A 952 18.82 3.16 4.46
CA TYR A 952 18.64 4.49 3.83
C TYR A 952 18.81 4.53 2.30
N LYS A 953 19.31 3.44 1.70
CA LYS A 953 19.40 3.29 0.23
C LYS A 953 18.24 2.50 -0.37
N VAL A 954 17.31 2.01 0.45
CA VAL A 954 16.05 1.44 -0.02
C VAL A 954 15.16 2.60 -0.41
N SER A 955 14.79 2.71 -1.69
CA SER A 955 14.06 3.88 -2.17
C SER A 955 12.63 3.96 -1.64
N TYR A 956 12.04 2.79 -1.38
CA TYR A 956 10.72 2.65 -0.79
C TYR A 956 10.73 1.53 0.24
N LEU A 957 10.86 1.92 1.51
CA LEU A 957 10.86 1.02 2.66
C LEU A 957 9.54 1.16 3.42
N THR A 958 8.81 0.05 3.55
CA THR A 958 7.65 -0.07 4.44
C THR A 958 8.01 -0.99 5.59
N ILE A 959 7.74 -0.55 6.81
CA ILE A 959 7.95 -1.34 8.02
C ILE A 959 6.58 -1.64 8.66
N ASP A 960 6.27 -2.92 8.79
CA ASP A 960 5.03 -3.42 9.42
C ASP A 960 5.39 -4.19 10.70
N LEU A 961 5.09 -3.58 11.85
CA LEU A 961 5.32 -4.12 13.18
C LEU A 961 4.00 -4.47 13.88
N ARG A 962 2.93 -4.73 13.13
CA ARG A 962 1.62 -5.04 13.72
C ARG A 962 1.63 -6.34 14.52
N ASN A 963 0.78 -6.39 15.55
CA ASN A 963 0.51 -7.61 16.32
C ASN A 963 1.79 -8.21 16.92
N ASN A 964 2.55 -7.39 17.65
CA ASN A 964 3.66 -7.80 18.50
C ASN A 964 3.40 -7.35 19.94
N MET A 965 4.43 -7.43 20.80
CA MET A 965 4.37 -7.01 22.20
C MET A 965 5.10 -5.68 22.45
N LEU A 966 5.29 -4.86 21.41
CA LEU A 966 6.04 -3.60 21.53
C LEU A 966 5.35 -2.64 22.50
N SER A 967 6.05 -2.28 23.56
CA SER A 967 5.58 -1.29 24.54
C SER A 967 6.27 0.07 24.38
N TYR A 968 7.41 0.10 23.68
CA TYR A 968 8.27 1.26 23.49
C TYR A 968 8.81 1.32 22.04
N LEU A 969 8.98 2.52 21.50
CA LEU A 969 9.59 2.74 20.19
C LEU A 969 10.35 4.07 20.21
N SER A 970 11.66 4.05 19.98
CA SER A 970 12.50 5.25 19.86
C SER A 970 12.89 5.55 18.41
N PRO A 971 13.22 6.82 18.08
CA PRO A 971 13.74 7.15 16.75
C PRO A 971 15.09 6.46 16.46
N GLU A 972 15.85 6.11 17.50
CA GLU A 972 17.17 5.48 17.36
C GLU A 972 17.08 4.14 16.63
N ILE A 973 15.99 3.39 16.80
CA ILE A 973 15.74 2.12 16.09
C ILE A 973 15.85 2.30 14.57
N PHE A 974 15.30 3.41 14.06
CA PHE A 974 15.24 3.69 12.64
C PHE A 974 16.46 4.44 12.15
N TYR A 975 16.90 5.47 12.87
CA TYR A 975 17.92 6.42 12.40
C TYR A 975 19.30 6.25 13.05
N GLY A 976 19.45 5.31 13.98
CA GLY A 976 20.68 5.06 14.73
C GLY A 976 20.97 6.09 15.84
N ASN A 977 20.56 7.34 15.67
CA ASN A 977 20.66 8.41 16.67
C ASN A 977 19.34 9.20 16.76
N ALA A 978 18.89 9.49 17.98
CA ALA A 978 17.64 10.17 18.29
C ALA A 978 17.51 11.57 17.67
N THR A 979 18.62 12.30 17.49
CA THR A 979 18.56 13.69 16.97
C THR A 979 18.46 13.75 15.45
N THR A 980 18.77 12.66 14.75
CA THR A 980 18.97 12.65 13.29
C THR A 980 17.67 12.66 12.50
N TRP A 981 16.58 12.09 13.03
CA TRP A 981 15.33 11.95 12.28
C TRP A 981 14.71 13.31 11.94
N LYS A 982 14.90 14.33 12.78
CA LYS A 982 14.44 15.70 12.49
C LYS A 982 15.08 16.25 11.20
N ASN A 983 16.32 15.85 10.91
CA ASN A 983 17.11 16.35 9.77
C ASN A 983 16.84 15.53 8.51
N VAL A 984 16.62 14.23 8.65
CA VAL A 984 16.44 13.31 7.52
C VAL A 984 14.96 13.15 7.13
N GLY A 985 14.05 13.50 8.05
CA GLY A 985 12.61 13.38 7.85
C GLY A 985 12.16 11.95 7.71
N THR A 986 11.12 11.72 6.89
CA THR A 986 10.53 10.38 6.73
C THR A 986 11.11 9.61 5.54
N THR A 987 12.15 10.16 4.91
CA THR A 987 12.76 9.64 3.67
C THR A 987 13.24 8.19 3.78
N LEU A 988 13.76 7.78 4.94
CA LEU A 988 14.20 6.40 5.21
C LEU A 988 13.05 5.39 5.12
N ILE A 989 11.86 5.75 5.59
CA ILE A 989 10.68 4.86 5.68
C ILE A 989 9.54 5.50 4.88
N SER A 990 9.88 5.93 3.66
CA SER A 990 8.95 6.62 2.76
C SER A 990 7.70 5.79 2.46
N GLY A 991 7.81 4.45 2.51
CA GLY A 991 6.71 3.52 2.33
C GLY A 991 5.81 3.31 3.56
N GLY A 992 6.12 3.98 4.66
CA GLY A 992 5.26 4.04 5.84
C GLY A 992 5.59 3.04 6.94
N LEU A 993 5.09 3.37 8.12
CA LEU A 993 5.26 2.61 9.34
C LEU A 993 3.89 2.20 9.87
N THR A 994 3.66 0.90 10.03
CA THR A 994 2.41 0.36 10.57
C THR A 994 2.69 -0.36 11.88
N ILE A 995 1.99 0.02 12.95
CA ILE A 995 2.29 -0.41 14.33
C ILE A 995 1.03 -0.71 15.16
N SER A 996 -0.13 -0.86 14.52
CA SER A 996 -1.37 -1.21 15.21
C SER A 996 -1.29 -2.57 15.91
N GLU A 997 -2.20 -2.84 16.84
CA GLU A 997 -2.21 -4.08 17.64
C GLU A 997 -0.93 -4.30 18.47
N ASN A 998 -0.36 -3.22 19.03
CA ASN A 998 0.71 -3.29 20.03
C ASN A 998 0.23 -2.69 21.38
N PRO A 999 0.80 -3.14 22.52
CA PRO A 999 0.44 -2.67 23.85
C PRO A 999 1.13 -1.35 24.27
N PHE A 1000 1.17 -0.35 23.37
CA PHE A 1000 1.75 0.96 23.68
C PHE A 1000 1.03 1.68 24.83
N ARG A 1001 1.80 2.33 25.71
CA ARG A 1001 1.27 3.23 26.74
C ARG A 1001 1.47 4.67 26.32
N CYS A 1002 0.43 5.51 26.41
CA CYS A 1002 0.57 6.91 26.06
C CYS A 1002 1.54 7.61 27.02
N GLY A 1003 2.52 8.32 26.47
CA GLY A 1003 3.51 9.06 27.23
C GLY A 1003 4.50 9.78 26.32
N CYS A 1004 5.42 10.52 26.93
CA CYS A 1004 6.39 11.35 26.21
C CYS A 1004 7.24 10.59 25.20
N HIS A 1005 7.56 9.32 25.47
CA HIS A 1005 8.34 8.48 24.56
C HIS A 1005 7.69 8.21 23.19
N LEU A 1006 6.38 8.48 23.01
CA LEU A 1006 5.68 8.34 21.72
C LEU A 1006 5.38 9.68 21.03
N ALA A 1007 5.71 10.82 21.65
CA ALA A 1007 5.41 12.13 21.08
C ALA A 1007 6.18 12.38 19.77
N TRP A 1008 7.45 11.94 19.68
CA TRP A 1008 8.21 11.96 18.43
C TRP A 1008 7.50 11.21 17.31
N LEU A 1009 6.88 10.07 17.61
CA LEU A 1009 6.23 9.20 16.63
C LEU A 1009 4.93 9.83 16.13
N GLY A 1010 4.16 10.48 17.00
CA GLY A 1010 3.02 11.28 16.59
C GLY A 1010 3.42 12.39 15.62
N HIS A 1011 4.52 13.10 15.92
CA HIS A 1011 5.09 14.10 15.02
C HIS A 1011 5.61 13.48 13.71
N TRP A 1012 6.26 12.33 13.79
CA TRP A 1012 6.77 11.60 12.63
C TRP A 1012 5.62 11.19 11.69
N LEU A 1013 4.52 10.67 12.21
CA LEU A 1013 3.35 10.27 11.43
C LEU A 1013 2.73 11.46 10.69
N ARG A 1014 2.57 12.61 11.36
CA ARG A 1014 2.07 13.84 10.73
C ARG A 1014 3.01 14.34 9.62
N ARG A 1015 4.31 14.31 9.87
CA ARG A 1015 5.32 14.64 8.86
C ARG A 1015 5.24 13.68 7.67
N TRP A 1016 5.11 12.38 7.92
CA TRP A 1016 5.01 11.37 6.87
C TRP A 1016 3.77 11.55 6.01
N THR A 1017 2.61 11.83 6.63
CA THR A 1017 1.39 12.18 5.89
C THR A 1017 1.59 13.40 4.99
N ARG A 1018 2.30 14.42 5.48
CA ARG A 1018 2.55 15.66 4.74
C ARG A 1018 3.52 15.46 3.57
N GLU A 1019 4.61 14.75 3.80
CA GLU A 1019 5.62 14.44 2.77
C GLU A 1019 5.05 13.46 1.72
N SER A 1020 4.15 12.55 2.09
CA SER A 1020 3.57 11.56 1.16
C SER A 1020 2.43 12.09 0.31
N LEU A 1021 1.56 12.96 0.87
CA LEU A 1021 0.38 13.44 0.12
C LEU A 1021 0.74 14.46 -0.95
N GLN A 1022 1.88 15.16 -0.86
CA GLN A 1022 2.27 16.29 -1.71
C GLN A 1022 1.15 17.35 -1.80
N SER A 1023 1.39 18.54 -1.24
CA SER A 1023 0.42 19.57 -0.85
C SER A 1023 -0.84 19.76 -1.73
N HIS A 1024 -0.77 19.62 -3.06
CA HIS A 1024 -1.89 19.89 -3.98
C HIS A 1024 -2.23 18.77 -4.99
N ASN A 1025 -1.52 17.64 -5.01
CA ASN A 1025 -1.70 16.61 -6.04
C ASN A 1025 -2.47 15.37 -5.57
N ALA A 1026 -2.52 15.10 -4.26
CA ALA A 1026 -3.26 13.95 -3.75
C ALA A 1026 -4.78 14.15 -3.86
N PRO A 1027 -5.50 13.17 -4.43
CA PRO A 1027 -6.95 13.11 -4.31
C PRO A 1027 -7.39 13.14 -2.83
N VAL A 1028 -8.50 13.81 -2.55
CA VAL A 1028 -9.10 13.92 -1.21
C VAL A 1028 -9.32 12.54 -0.58
N GLU A 1029 -9.74 11.54 -1.36
CA GLU A 1029 -9.91 10.17 -0.90
C GLU A 1029 -8.60 9.55 -0.39
N THR A 1030 -7.49 9.83 -1.05
CA THR A 1030 -6.17 9.34 -0.64
C THR A 1030 -5.76 10.01 0.66
N ALA A 1031 -5.97 11.32 0.79
CA ALA A 1031 -5.72 12.05 2.02
C ALA A 1031 -6.55 11.49 3.19
N VAL A 1032 -7.86 11.31 3.02
CA VAL A 1032 -8.75 10.75 4.05
C VAL A 1032 -8.31 9.34 4.46
N ARG A 1033 -8.05 8.45 3.49
CA ARG A 1033 -7.59 7.08 3.77
C ARG A 1033 -6.27 7.06 4.54
N MET A 1034 -5.33 7.92 4.14
CA MET A 1034 -4.04 7.98 4.82
C MET A 1034 -4.18 8.46 6.26
N HIS A 1035 -5.06 9.45 6.51
CA HIS A 1035 -5.39 9.91 7.87
C HIS A 1035 -6.06 8.80 8.69
N ASP A 1036 -6.95 8.01 8.11
CA ASP A 1036 -7.59 6.89 8.80
C ASP A 1036 -6.57 5.80 9.17
N MET A 1037 -5.65 5.48 8.25
CA MET A 1037 -4.59 4.50 8.50
C MET A 1037 -3.66 4.90 9.67
N VAL A 1038 -3.23 6.17 9.74
CA VAL A 1038 -2.36 6.62 10.85
C VAL A 1038 -3.09 6.70 12.19
N LYS A 1039 -4.44 6.77 12.19
CA LYS A 1039 -5.24 6.72 13.42
C LYS A 1039 -5.36 5.32 14.02
N GLU A 1040 -5.13 4.26 13.24
CA GLU A 1040 -5.14 2.88 13.74
C GLU A 1040 -4.01 2.62 14.75
N ALA A 1041 -2.92 3.37 14.66
CA ALA A 1041 -1.84 3.35 15.63
C ALA A 1041 -2.28 4.07 16.91
N THR A 1042 -2.59 3.29 17.95
CA THR A 1042 -3.13 3.79 19.22
C THR A 1042 -2.26 3.41 20.42
N CYS A 1043 -2.24 4.27 21.43
CA CYS A 1043 -1.68 3.98 22.74
C CYS A 1043 -2.80 3.95 23.80
N ALA A 1044 -2.62 3.21 24.89
CA ALA A 1044 -3.53 3.19 26.02
C ALA A 1044 -3.16 4.30 27.03
N GLU A 1045 -4.13 5.15 27.38
CA GLU A 1045 -3.97 6.14 28.44
C GLU A 1045 -3.87 5.46 29.82
N VAL A 1046 -2.92 5.91 30.64
CA VAL A 1046 -2.58 5.24 31.93
C VAL A 1046 -3.73 5.25 32.93
N THR A 1047 -4.56 6.30 32.93
CA THR A 1047 -5.63 6.51 33.92
C THR A 1047 -6.97 5.91 33.49
N SER A 1048 -7.36 6.09 32.23
CA SER A 1048 -8.68 5.71 31.71
C SER A 1048 -8.68 4.38 30.96
N GLY A 1049 -7.51 3.90 30.51
CA GLY A 1049 -7.39 2.78 29.58
C GLY A 1049 -7.90 3.09 28.16
N ALA A 1050 -8.32 4.33 27.89
CA ALA A 1050 -8.80 4.74 26.58
C ALA A 1050 -7.67 4.67 25.54
N ARG A 1051 -8.00 4.19 24.33
CA ARG A 1051 -7.08 4.15 23.21
C ARG A 1051 -7.06 5.51 22.51
N ILE A 1052 -5.91 6.17 22.50
CA ILE A 1052 -5.70 7.47 21.85
C ILE A 1052 -4.83 7.26 20.60
N PRO A 1053 -5.22 7.80 19.43
CA PRO A 1053 -4.36 7.77 18.24
C PRO A 1053 -3.02 8.47 18.50
N ILE A 1054 -1.91 7.79 18.22
CA ILE A 1054 -0.54 8.30 18.45
C ILE A 1054 -0.28 9.57 17.63
N VAL A 1055 -0.84 9.66 16.42
CA VAL A 1055 -0.76 10.84 15.54
C VAL A 1055 -1.36 12.12 16.17
N GLN A 1056 -2.20 11.99 17.20
CA GLN A 1056 -2.80 13.12 17.92
C GLN A 1056 -1.97 13.56 19.15
N LEU A 1057 -0.91 12.84 19.51
CA LEU A 1057 -0.06 13.23 20.63
C LEU A 1057 0.67 14.55 20.31
N PRO A 1058 0.72 15.49 21.27
CA PRO A 1058 1.41 16.76 21.09
C PRO A 1058 2.92 16.53 20.92
N PRO A 1059 3.62 17.40 20.17
CA PRO A 1059 5.09 17.36 20.09
C PRO A 1059 5.75 17.54 21.48
N GLU A 1060 6.95 16.97 21.63
CA GLU A 1060 7.73 16.89 22.89
C GLU A 1060 7.98 18.23 23.60
N ASP A 1061 7.94 19.35 22.86
CA ASP A 1061 8.45 20.64 23.32
C ASP A 1061 7.45 21.45 24.20
N MET A 1062 6.26 20.95 24.50
CA MET A 1062 5.31 21.65 25.40
C MET A 1062 5.05 20.99 26.75
N SER A 1063 5.53 19.76 27.01
CA SER A 1063 5.22 19.08 28.29
C SER A 1063 6.21 18.02 28.77
N CYS A 1064 7.15 17.55 27.93
CA CYS A 1064 7.97 16.40 28.28
C CYS A 1064 9.31 16.73 28.97
N HIS A 1065 9.74 17.99 28.92
CA HIS A 1065 10.95 18.43 29.62
C HIS A 1065 10.79 18.42 31.15
N ALA A 1066 9.55 18.44 31.67
CA ALA A 1066 9.27 18.32 33.10
C ALA A 1066 9.30 16.87 33.62
N SER A 1067 9.08 15.88 32.75
CA SER A 1067 8.99 14.46 33.15
C SER A 1067 10.34 13.74 33.17
N ALA A 1068 11.32 14.19 32.38
CA ALA A 1068 12.67 13.59 32.37
C ALA A 1068 13.45 13.79 33.69
N LEU A 1069 13.04 14.76 34.52
CA LEU A 1069 13.60 14.99 35.86
C LEU A 1069 12.82 14.30 36.98
N SER A 1070 11.65 13.71 36.71
CA SER A 1070 10.79 13.09 37.73
C SER A 1070 10.68 11.56 37.66
N ASP A 1071 11.07 10.92 36.54
CA ASP A 1071 11.01 9.45 36.38
C ASP A 1071 12.41 8.80 36.25
N ALA A 1072 13.39 9.29 37.01
CA ALA A 1072 14.52 8.43 37.38
C ALA A 1072 14.02 7.48 38.48
N PRO A 1073 14.11 6.14 38.31
CA PRO A 1073 13.80 5.24 39.41
C PRO A 1073 14.76 5.55 40.56
N ASN A 1074 14.19 5.95 41.71
CA ASN A 1074 14.89 6.05 42.98
C ASN A 1074 15.49 4.69 43.34
N LEU A 1075 16.70 4.41 42.86
CA LEU A 1075 17.61 3.43 43.41
C LEU A 1075 18.29 4.05 44.64
N ASN A 1076 17.51 4.28 45.69
CA ASN A 1076 18.01 4.57 47.02
C ASN A 1076 17.53 3.46 47.95
N THR A 1077 18.39 2.46 48.18
CA THR A 1077 18.60 1.76 49.46
C THR A 1077 19.57 0.58 49.27
N ILE A 1078 20.88 0.86 49.25
CA ILE A 1078 21.88 -0.04 49.83
C ILE A 1078 22.87 0.84 50.62
N PRO A 1079 23.23 0.50 51.88
CA PRO A 1079 23.84 1.43 52.81
C PRO A 1079 25.31 1.68 52.52
N VAL A 1080 25.71 2.93 52.75
CA VAL A 1080 27.10 3.39 52.91
C VAL A 1080 27.79 2.58 54.02
N MET A 1081 28.69 1.67 53.65
CA MET A 1081 29.83 1.21 54.46
C MET A 1081 30.79 0.42 53.54
N PHE A 1082 32.08 0.81 53.52
CA PHE A 1082 33.18 0.33 52.67
C PHE A 1082 33.05 0.76 51.19
N VAL A 1083 33.85 1.67 50.61
CA VAL A 1083 35.32 1.73 50.55
C VAL A 1083 35.75 3.19 50.38
N LEU A 1084 36.17 3.81 51.49
CA LEU A 1084 36.86 5.11 51.54
C LEU A 1084 38.34 4.88 51.86
N ILE A 1085 38.96 3.88 51.21
CA ILE A 1085 40.38 3.55 51.31
C ILE A 1085 40.79 2.94 49.96
N TYR A 1086 41.04 3.75 48.94
CA TYR A 1086 41.94 3.39 47.81
C TYR A 1086 42.32 4.55 46.87
N LEU A 1087 41.83 5.77 47.11
CA LEU A 1087 42.15 6.98 46.31
C LEU A 1087 43.09 7.97 47.03
N MET A 1088 44.01 7.47 47.86
CA MET A 1088 44.98 8.31 48.59
C MET A 1088 46.42 7.77 48.61
N THR A 1089 46.81 6.90 47.67
CA THR A 1089 48.22 6.55 47.47
C THR A 1089 48.40 6.09 46.03
N TYR A 1090 48.86 6.96 45.12
CA TYR A 1090 49.79 6.65 44.01
C TYR A 1090 49.99 7.88 43.12
N HIS A 1091 50.52 8.97 43.70
CA HIS A 1091 51.33 9.92 42.94
C HIS A 1091 52.38 10.57 43.85
N PHE A 1092 53.61 10.58 43.34
CA PHE A 1092 54.90 10.95 43.94
C PHE A 1092 55.55 9.95 44.92
N VAL A 1093 56.64 9.28 44.48
CA VAL A 1093 58.04 9.70 44.69
C VAL A 1093 59.04 8.64 44.13
N LEU A 1094 59.97 9.08 43.25
CA LEU A 1094 61.31 8.55 42.88
C LEU A 1094 61.42 7.08 42.41
N HIS A 1095 61.97 6.74 41.23
CA HIS A 1095 63.30 7.09 40.73
C HIS A 1095 63.43 6.89 39.21
#